data_AF-A0A0D1DX77-F1
#
_entry.id   AF-A0A0D1DX77-F1
#
_cell.length_a   1.000
_cell.length_b   1.000
_cell.length_c   1.000
_cell.angle_alpha   90.00
_cell.angle_beta   90.00
_cell.angle_gamma   90.00
#
_symmetry.space_group_name_H-M   'P 1'
#
loop_
_entity.id
_entity.type
_entity.pdbx_description
1 polymer ?
#
loop_
_entity_poly.entity_id
_entity_poly.type
_entity_poly.pdbx_seq_one_letter_code
_entity_poly.pdbx_strand_id
1 'polypeptide(L)'
;MTQLTKPVFVSVGLGALLLFLVSTTRASALSFVCLVYVALVHCPFNSSPTDFFLSGNEAPLPPTNSLWSRLQALSTLKWLAQSRRARNEKDIDWDQGDAVKDGDLIEAWDRIVEWDSRCLHPNKLEQLRGFGDPLADNAIDEIEGISQQPKQNSSDALRKIYDQSSMLDRLNGQRVACLAFWRAVDRRPPPGAGALGLDWYESRYGHAAVTNLKQWPRFPSSKRQEPDASLPAWTPYDQTTVDAKDESAELLAEAEVIQRGKNVFYRYAGPMLTILLHFSLAGGFASPRITEVLAQTAYLVPTANSSDSKDRESSDSSALPTVEELRRTFKIDKARAARTWSRLLETTQFVLDVVEKADSLHPPSISAALSRSDPVCETSHIQPPELGGEGWQAAVRVRLLHAIVRRRILKLVERRRKDASVGSTKSYDIEKNGIPINQEDLLGTLCAFSSAPLVMLQRFGVQPTTQERKDYIALWRHIGFYMGIEPALLRCAFVDAQAADRALVCTILHLFKQVEISASQHGNQTGAAQPRRQTPTIPVLIACADRPPFYTPLSAHVAIARRLLGKSMADFLALPASSARREVLTDLAFVGMQVPILFGRFYPRKSWEKRKLELVRPLLRRLVVYSLGNKRTRFEMPSSLLAESQKKPIVETVNIETQSHAHIDVAEDKEHNLRLAREWRWLMREMLAVLWLAASLILIVGAFAVLQLCAYLHFY
;
A
#
# COMPACT_ATOMS: atom_id res chain seq x y z
N MET A 1 20.80 26.88 -56.08
CA MET A 1 20.75 26.39 -54.68
C MET A 1 20.72 24.86 -54.55
N THR A 2 21.25 24.09 -55.51
CA THR A 2 21.24 22.60 -55.51
C THR A 2 22.56 21.94 -55.09
N GLN A 3 23.56 22.71 -54.65
CA GLN A 3 24.89 22.16 -54.27
C GLN A 3 25.19 22.15 -52.77
N LEU A 4 24.36 22.81 -51.93
CA LEU A 4 24.59 22.88 -50.47
C LEU A 4 23.98 21.71 -49.67
N THR A 5 23.14 20.86 -50.29
CA THR A 5 22.46 19.75 -49.59
C THR A 5 23.27 18.44 -49.58
N LYS A 6 24.11 18.18 -50.59
CA LYS A 6 24.89 16.95 -50.71
C LYS A 6 25.86 16.66 -49.53
N PRO A 7 26.65 17.62 -49.02
CA PRO A 7 27.60 17.32 -47.94
C PRO A 7 26.91 17.01 -46.60
N VAL A 8 25.75 17.62 -46.34
CA VAL A 8 24.95 17.36 -45.13
C VAL A 8 24.37 15.95 -45.15
N PHE A 9 23.77 15.51 -46.25
CA PHE A 9 23.25 14.13 -46.37
C PHE A 9 24.34 13.06 -46.26
N VAL A 10 25.53 13.31 -46.82
CA VAL A 10 26.68 12.39 -46.71
C VAL A 10 27.19 12.32 -45.26
N SER A 11 27.30 13.47 -44.56
CA SER A 11 27.71 13.49 -43.14
C SER A 11 26.69 12.84 -42.19
N VAL A 12 25.39 13.03 -42.44
CA VAL A 12 24.30 12.37 -41.68
C VAL A 12 24.27 10.87 -41.99
N GLY A 13 24.49 10.48 -43.24
CA GLY A 13 24.62 9.09 -43.67
C GLY A 13 25.82 8.39 -43.02
N LEU A 14 26.99 9.03 -42.98
CA LEU A 14 28.19 8.49 -42.35
C LEU A 14 28.03 8.38 -40.82
N GLY A 15 27.42 9.39 -40.19
CA GLY A 15 27.09 9.38 -38.77
C GLY A 15 26.09 8.28 -38.40
N ALA A 16 25.05 8.08 -39.20
CA ALA A 16 24.11 6.97 -39.04
C ALA A 16 24.81 5.62 -39.21
N LEU A 17 25.66 5.46 -40.22
CA LEU A 17 26.42 4.23 -40.47
C LEU A 17 27.35 3.88 -39.29
N LEU A 18 28.04 4.89 -38.71
CA LEU A 18 28.89 4.72 -37.52
C LEU A 18 28.09 4.34 -36.26
N LEU A 19 26.88 4.89 -36.10
CA LEU A 19 25.96 4.50 -35.03
C LEU A 19 25.43 3.06 -35.20
N PHE A 20 25.32 2.56 -36.43
CA PHE A 20 24.91 1.19 -36.70
C PHE A 20 26.06 0.18 -36.54
N LEU A 21 27.26 0.51 -37.02
CA LEU A 21 28.39 -0.43 -37.13
C LEU A 21 29.30 -0.48 -35.91
N VAL A 22 29.41 0.61 -35.12
CA VAL A 22 30.34 0.68 -33.98
C VAL A 22 29.58 0.67 -32.65
N SER A 23 29.70 -0.43 -31.90
CA SER A 23 28.97 -0.65 -30.65
C SER A 23 29.29 0.40 -29.57
N THR A 24 30.53 0.86 -29.49
CA THR A 24 31.00 1.87 -28.52
C THR A 24 30.48 3.27 -28.86
N THR A 25 30.51 3.66 -30.13
CA THR A 25 29.93 4.92 -30.64
C THR A 25 28.43 4.95 -30.39
N ARG A 26 27.72 3.85 -30.67
CA ARG A 26 26.29 3.71 -30.36
C ARG A 26 26.00 3.84 -28.86
N ALA A 27 26.79 3.19 -28.01
CA ALA A 27 26.61 3.24 -26.56
C ALA A 27 26.84 4.65 -26.00
N SER A 28 27.83 5.37 -26.51
CA SER A 28 28.16 6.74 -26.12
C SER A 28 27.08 7.73 -26.57
N ALA A 29 26.64 7.62 -27.83
CA ALA A 29 25.55 8.44 -28.36
C ALA A 29 24.23 8.19 -27.60
N LEU A 30 23.89 6.93 -27.31
CA LEU A 30 22.71 6.60 -26.51
C LEU A 30 22.82 7.19 -25.10
N SER A 31 24.00 7.11 -24.48
CA SER A 31 24.23 7.69 -23.14
C SER A 31 24.07 9.21 -23.16
N PHE A 32 24.59 9.89 -24.18
CA PHE A 32 24.39 11.33 -24.37
C PHE A 32 22.91 11.68 -24.57
N VAL A 33 22.19 10.95 -25.42
CA VAL A 33 20.73 11.14 -25.61
C VAL A 33 19.97 10.93 -24.32
N CYS A 34 20.31 9.89 -23.53
CA CYS A 34 19.70 9.68 -22.22
C CYS A 34 20.02 10.81 -21.25
N LEU A 35 21.25 11.33 -21.23
CA LEU A 35 21.63 12.46 -20.39
C LEU A 35 20.88 13.73 -20.79
N VAL A 36 20.78 14.03 -22.09
CA VAL A 36 20.00 15.17 -22.60
C VAL A 36 18.53 14.99 -22.27
N TYR A 37 17.97 13.80 -22.47
CA TYR A 37 16.60 13.49 -22.07
C TYR A 37 16.41 13.73 -20.58
N VAL A 38 17.26 13.19 -19.70
CA VAL A 38 17.12 13.39 -18.25
C VAL A 38 17.34 14.85 -17.86
N ALA A 39 18.27 15.56 -18.51
CA ALA A 39 18.49 16.99 -18.32
C ALA A 39 17.24 17.82 -18.68
N LEU A 40 16.54 17.47 -19.76
CA LEU A 40 15.34 18.19 -20.21
C LEU A 40 14.05 17.71 -19.51
N VAL A 41 13.99 16.41 -19.20
CA VAL A 41 12.79 15.72 -18.74
C VAL A 41 12.73 15.59 -17.22
N HIS A 42 13.87 15.40 -16.55
CA HIS A 42 13.93 15.18 -15.10
C HIS A 42 14.60 16.33 -14.33
N CYS A 43 15.24 17.29 -15.00
CA CYS A 43 16.11 18.29 -14.36
C CYS A 43 15.48 19.66 -13.96
N PRO A 44 14.24 19.73 -13.45
CA PRO A 44 13.85 20.84 -12.60
C PRO A 44 13.26 20.37 -11.25
N PHE A 45 13.96 19.53 -10.48
CA PHE A 45 13.48 19.11 -9.15
C PHE A 45 14.58 18.84 -8.10
N ASN A 46 15.77 19.43 -8.25
CA ASN A 46 16.84 19.24 -7.24
C ASN A 46 16.55 19.87 -5.87
N SER A 47 15.44 20.59 -5.70
CA SER A 47 15.06 21.25 -4.44
C SER A 47 13.64 21.82 -4.40
N SER A 48 12.71 21.34 -5.23
CA SER A 48 11.33 21.87 -5.29
C SER A 48 10.32 20.78 -4.93
N PRO A 49 9.34 21.04 -4.05
CA PRO A 49 8.34 20.07 -3.65
C PRO A 49 7.64 19.48 -4.88
N THR A 50 7.75 18.17 -5.01
CA THR A 50 7.48 17.41 -6.24
C THR A 50 6.03 16.95 -6.36
N ASP A 51 5.30 16.93 -5.24
CA ASP A 51 3.88 16.63 -5.18
C ASP A 51 3.19 17.72 -4.36
N PHE A 52 2.52 18.65 -5.03
CA PHE A 52 1.60 19.58 -4.37
C PHE A 52 0.27 18.86 -4.16
N PHE A 53 -0.09 18.60 -2.91
CA PHE A 53 -1.44 18.22 -2.52
C PHE A 53 -2.27 19.48 -2.26
N LEU A 54 -2.41 20.29 -3.32
CA LEU A 54 -3.47 21.30 -3.45
C LEU A 54 -4.61 20.58 -4.18
N SER A 55 -5.84 20.50 -3.68
CA SER A 55 -6.63 21.59 -3.13
C SER A 55 -7.89 21.03 -2.45
N GLY A 56 -8.65 21.93 -1.83
CA GLY A 56 -10.04 21.74 -1.40
C GLY A 56 -11.04 21.18 -2.42
N ASN A 57 -10.66 20.90 -3.68
CA ASN A 57 -11.55 20.40 -4.73
C ASN A 57 -11.23 18.96 -5.14
N GLU A 58 -12.29 18.17 -5.40
CA GLU A 58 -12.29 16.76 -5.84
C GLU A 58 -11.59 16.47 -7.20
N ALA A 59 -10.86 17.44 -7.75
CA ALA A 59 -10.20 17.34 -9.04
C ALA A 59 -8.87 16.58 -8.93
N PRO A 60 -8.50 15.77 -9.94
CA PRO A 60 -7.27 15.01 -9.90
C PRO A 60 -6.06 15.94 -9.88
N LEU A 61 -5.09 15.61 -9.03
CA LEU A 61 -3.79 16.27 -8.96
C LEU A 61 -3.13 16.27 -10.36
N PRO A 62 -2.53 17.39 -10.81
CA PRO A 62 -1.96 17.50 -12.15
C PRO A 62 -0.90 16.41 -12.39
N PRO A 63 -0.79 15.84 -13.60
CA PRO A 63 0.14 14.76 -13.86
C PRO A 63 1.57 15.26 -13.68
N THR A 64 2.37 14.67 -12.80
CA THR A 64 3.71 15.19 -12.46
C THR A 64 4.76 15.06 -13.57
N ASN A 65 4.40 14.44 -14.69
CA ASN A 65 5.35 13.95 -15.68
C ASN A 65 5.38 14.78 -16.98
N SER A 66 4.37 15.62 -17.24
CA SER A 66 4.28 16.36 -18.50
C SER A 66 5.14 17.62 -18.49
N LEU A 67 5.66 18.03 -19.65
CA LEU A 67 6.34 19.33 -19.79
C LEU A 67 5.46 20.50 -19.34
N TRP A 68 4.14 20.38 -19.52
CA TRP A 68 3.16 21.38 -19.14
C TRP A 68 2.97 21.50 -17.62
N SER A 69 2.87 20.37 -16.91
CA SER A 69 2.77 20.41 -15.44
C SER A 69 4.04 20.95 -14.79
N ARG A 70 5.20 20.81 -15.45
CA ARG A 70 6.45 21.46 -15.02
C ARG A 70 6.41 22.97 -15.18
N LEU A 71 5.93 23.48 -16.31
CA LEU A 71 5.74 24.92 -16.49
C LEU A 71 4.77 25.49 -15.45
N GLN A 72 3.69 24.77 -15.16
CA GLN A 72 2.71 25.14 -14.13
C GLN A 72 3.30 25.05 -12.71
N ALA A 73 4.10 24.02 -12.40
CA ALA A 73 4.73 23.87 -11.09
C ALA A 73 5.81 24.93 -10.83
N LEU A 74 6.62 25.24 -11.85
CA LEU A 74 7.69 26.25 -11.78
C LEU A 74 7.16 27.67 -11.58
N SER A 75 5.96 27.97 -12.08
CA SER A 75 5.38 29.32 -12.04
C SER A 75 4.30 29.45 -10.96
N THR A 76 3.21 28.70 -11.07
CA THR A 76 2.00 28.90 -10.26
C THR A 76 2.16 28.30 -8.87
N LEU A 77 2.67 27.07 -8.77
CA LEU A 77 2.75 26.36 -7.48
C LEU A 77 3.88 26.90 -6.61
N LYS A 78 5.05 27.16 -7.20
CA LYS A 78 6.15 27.84 -6.51
C LYS A 78 5.75 29.24 -6.02
N TRP A 79 5.06 30.02 -6.85
CA TRP A 79 4.53 31.32 -6.44
C TRP A 79 3.46 31.20 -5.34
N LEU A 80 2.60 30.18 -5.40
CA LEU A 80 1.55 29.96 -4.39
C LEU A 80 2.13 29.51 -3.04
N ALA A 81 3.13 28.64 -3.05
CA ALA A 81 3.90 28.25 -1.87
C ALA A 81 4.62 29.46 -1.24
N GLN A 82 5.24 30.31 -2.07
CA GLN A 82 5.93 31.52 -1.61
C GLN A 82 4.96 32.59 -1.10
N SER A 83 3.83 32.82 -1.78
CA SER A 83 2.83 33.82 -1.41
C SER A 83 2.03 33.44 -0.16
N ARG A 84 1.73 32.15 0.03
CA ARG A 84 1.05 31.63 1.24
C ARG A 84 2.00 31.26 2.38
N ARG A 85 3.30 31.54 2.25
CA ARG A 85 4.34 31.26 3.26
C ARG A 85 4.31 29.81 3.76
N ALA A 86 4.52 28.85 2.86
CA ALA A 86 4.66 27.45 3.24
C ALA A 86 5.70 27.30 4.38
N ARG A 87 5.31 26.57 5.42
CA ARG A 87 6.15 26.31 6.60
C ARG A 87 6.67 24.89 6.52
N ASN A 88 7.95 24.73 6.78
CA ASN A 88 8.54 23.42 6.92
C ASN A 88 8.05 22.79 8.23
N GLU A 89 7.71 21.51 8.20
CA GLU A 89 7.21 20.74 9.33
C GLU A 89 8.12 20.76 10.56
N LYS A 90 9.44 20.93 10.37
CA LYS A 90 10.44 21.02 11.45
C LYS A 90 10.34 22.32 12.24
N ASP A 91 9.88 23.38 11.59
CA ASP A 91 9.75 24.70 12.19
C ASP A 91 8.43 24.86 12.97
N ILE A 92 7.61 23.81 12.99
CA ILE A 92 6.29 23.80 13.63
C ILE A 92 6.41 23.07 14.97
N ASP A 93 6.11 23.79 16.05
CA ASP A 93 5.96 23.22 17.38
C ASP A 93 4.61 22.51 17.49
N TRP A 94 4.58 21.23 17.12
CA TRP A 94 3.38 20.40 17.18
C TRP A 94 2.86 20.13 18.60
N ASP A 95 3.59 20.51 19.65
CA ASP A 95 3.09 20.37 21.03
C ASP A 95 2.10 21.49 21.37
N GLN A 96 2.22 22.65 20.69
CA GLN A 96 1.22 23.70 20.73
C GLN A 96 0.03 23.32 19.85
N GLY A 97 -1.16 23.27 20.43
CA GLY A 97 -2.34 22.90 19.67
C GLY A 97 -2.53 23.78 18.44
N ASP A 98 -2.47 25.11 18.59
CA ASP A 98 -2.79 26.10 17.55
C ASP A 98 -1.61 26.44 16.63
N ALA A 99 -0.56 25.60 16.65
CA ALA A 99 0.63 25.75 15.82
C ALA A 99 0.32 25.83 14.32
N VAL A 100 -0.78 25.21 13.88
CA VAL A 100 -1.27 25.18 12.49
C VAL A 100 -2.74 25.58 12.40
N LYS A 101 -3.09 26.34 11.36
CA LYS A 101 -4.43 26.86 11.10
C LYS A 101 -4.96 26.35 9.75
N ASP A 102 -6.28 26.38 9.59
CA ASP A 102 -6.95 26.03 8.33
C ASP A 102 -6.44 26.93 7.20
N GLY A 103 -5.98 26.32 6.11
CA GLY A 103 -5.38 26.99 4.95
C GLY A 103 -3.85 27.11 4.98
N ASP A 104 -3.19 26.75 6.08
CA ASP A 104 -1.72 26.74 6.16
C ASP A 104 -1.13 25.73 5.17
N LEU A 105 0.01 26.07 4.56
CA LEU A 105 0.75 25.14 3.71
C LEU A 105 1.92 24.53 4.49
N ILE A 106 1.93 23.21 4.60
CA ILE A 106 2.95 22.44 5.30
C ILE A 106 3.81 21.72 4.27
N GLU A 107 5.10 22.01 4.27
CA GLU A 107 6.09 21.27 3.47
C GLU A 107 6.69 20.17 4.34
N ALA A 108 6.75 18.93 3.83
CA ALA A 108 7.46 17.79 4.44
C ALA A 108 7.77 16.72 3.39
N TRP A 109 8.90 16.01 3.52
CA TRP A 109 9.30 14.93 2.60
C TRP A 109 9.17 15.27 1.09
N ASP A 110 9.57 16.47 0.65
CA ASP A 110 9.44 16.99 -0.72
C ASP A 110 7.97 17.15 -1.22
N ARG A 111 7.01 17.29 -0.29
CA ARG A 111 5.58 17.43 -0.57
C ARG A 111 5.06 18.68 0.12
N ILE A 112 4.13 19.39 -0.52
CA ILE A 112 3.39 20.49 0.11
C ILE A 112 1.93 20.07 0.27
N VAL A 113 1.39 20.27 1.46
CA VAL A 113 0.03 19.87 1.82
C VAL A 113 -0.67 21.05 2.49
N GLU A 114 -1.88 21.37 2.02
CA GLU A 114 -2.76 22.32 2.70
C GLU A 114 -3.35 21.69 3.96
N TRP A 115 -3.15 22.33 5.10
CA TRP A 115 -3.73 21.95 6.38
C TRP A 115 -5.18 22.40 6.43
N ASP A 116 -6.10 21.47 6.66
CA ASP A 116 -7.53 21.77 6.70
C ASP A 116 -8.25 21.00 7.81
N SER A 117 -9.55 21.23 7.93
CA SER A 117 -10.39 20.53 8.89
C SER A 117 -10.63 19.03 8.63
N ARG A 118 -9.86 18.38 7.76
CA ARG A 118 -9.80 16.91 7.62
C ARG A 118 -8.46 16.34 8.10
N CYS A 119 -7.43 17.17 8.31
CA CYS A 119 -6.14 16.72 8.82
C CYS A 119 -6.24 16.14 10.23
N LEU A 120 -5.42 15.12 10.52
CA LEU A 120 -5.27 14.53 11.84
C LEU A 120 -4.04 15.14 12.50
N HIS A 121 -4.25 15.87 13.59
CA HIS A 121 -3.13 16.45 14.31
C HIS A 121 -2.20 15.38 14.93
N PRO A 122 -0.86 15.58 14.93
CA PRO A 122 0.10 14.63 15.52
C PRO A 122 -0.25 14.18 16.94
N ASN A 123 -0.64 15.07 17.85
CA ASN A 123 -1.06 14.69 19.21
C ASN A 123 -2.24 13.70 19.25
N LYS A 124 -3.14 13.74 18.25
CA LYS A 124 -4.24 12.77 18.14
C LYS A 124 -3.73 11.43 17.62
N LEU A 125 -2.79 11.44 16.68
CA LEU A 125 -2.12 10.21 16.21
C LEU A 125 -1.28 9.57 17.33
N GLU A 126 -0.61 10.38 18.14
CA GLU A 126 0.16 9.93 19.30
C GLU A 126 -0.72 9.18 20.32
N GLN A 127 -1.95 9.63 20.56
CA GLN A 127 -2.90 8.91 21.43
C GLN A 127 -3.24 7.52 20.88
N LEU A 128 -3.35 7.36 19.56
CA LEU A 128 -3.68 6.07 18.93
C LEU A 128 -2.63 4.98 19.21
N ARG A 129 -1.39 5.37 19.55
CA ARG A 129 -0.30 4.44 19.88
C ARG A 129 -0.53 3.64 21.15
N GLY A 130 -1.40 4.15 22.04
CA GLY A 130 -1.79 3.49 23.28
C GLY A 130 -2.84 2.39 23.09
N PHE A 131 -3.38 2.18 21.88
CA PHE A 131 -4.52 1.30 21.66
C PHE A 131 -4.21 0.18 20.65
N GLY A 132 -4.38 -1.07 21.08
CA GLY A 132 -4.30 -2.26 20.23
C GLY A 132 -5.65 -2.63 19.61
N ASP A 133 -6.09 -3.87 19.81
CA ASP A 133 -7.42 -4.35 19.39
C ASP A 133 -8.01 -5.23 20.50
N PRO A 134 -8.66 -4.64 21.51
CA PRO A 134 -9.14 -5.37 22.68
C PRO A 134 -10.09 -6.52 22.36
N LEU A 135 -10.90 -6.42 21.28
CA LEU A 135 -11.79 -7.51 20.87
C LEU A 135 -10.99 -8.75 20.42
N ALA A 136 -9.99 -8.54 19.56
CA ALA A 136 -9.14 -9.63 19.09
C ALA A 136 -8.19 -10.13 20.19
N ASP A 137 -7.58 -9.21 20.94
CA ASP A 137 -6.63 -9.52 22.01
C ASP A 137 -7.30 -10.38 23.10
N ASN A 138 -8.49 -9.99 23.57
CA ASN A 138 -9.23 -10.75 24.60
C ASN A 138 -9.71 -12.12 24.10
N ALA A 139 -10.15 -12.24 22.84
CA ALA A 139 -10.58 -13.51 22.27
C ALA A 139 -9.40 -14.49 22.14
N ILE A 140 -8.22 -13.99 21.76
CA ILE A 140 -6.97 -14.77 21.71
C ILE A 140 -6.51 -15.19 23.11
N ASP A 141 -6.67 -14.35 24.13
CA ASP A 141 -6.40 -14.70 25.53
C ASP A 141 -7.26 -15.86 26.00
N GLU A 142 -8.56 -15.82 25.71
CA GLU A 142 -9.51 -16.86 26.10
C GLU A 142 -9.20 -18.22 25.48
N ILE A 143 -8.99 -18.30 24.15
CA ILE A 143 -8.72 -19.59 23.50
C ILE A 143 -7.38 -20.21 23.94
N GLU A 144 -6.37 -19.40 24.29
CA GLU A 144 -5.12 -19.92 24.85
C GLU A 144 -5.30 -20.43 26.29
N GLY A 145 -6.18 -19.82 27.08
CA GLY A 145 -6.53 -20.30 28.42
C GLY A 145 -7.18 -21.69 28.38
N ILE A 146 -7.98 -21.97 27.34
CA ILE A 146 -8.70 -23.25 27.17
C ILE A 146 -7.80 -24.33 26.52
N SER A 147 -6.90 -23.94 25.61
CA SER A 147 -6.05 -24.85 24.81
C SER A 147 -4.99 -25.63 25.62
N GLN A 148 -4.95 -25.51 26.95
CA GLN A 148 -4.21 -26.41 27.84
C GLN A 148 -4.88 -27.81 27.94
N GLN A 149 -6.04 -28.03 27.31
CA GLN A 149 -6.68 -29.34 27.18
C GLN A 149 -6.24 -30.10 25.91
N PRO A 150 -5.89 -31.40 25.99
CA PRO A 150 -5.14 -32.14 24.95
C PRO A 150 -5.92 -32.54 23.67
N LYS A 151 -7.02 -31.86 23.30
CA LYS A 151 -7.93 -32.32 22.23
C LYS A 151 -8.19 -31.37 21.04
N GLN A 152 -7.59 -30.18 20.97
CA GLN A 152 -7.79 -29.28 19.82
C GLN A 152 -6.61 -29.28 18.83
N ASN A 153 -6.79 -29.97 17.71
CA ASN A 153 -5.78 -30.18 16.66
C ASN A 153 -5.66 -29.02 15.63
N SER A 154 -6.53 -28.00 15.66
CA SER A 154 -6.50 -26.90 14.67
C SER A 154 -5.50 -25.81 15.06
N SER A 155 -4.72 -25.29 14.10
CA SER A 155 -3.92 -24.06 14.24
C SER A 155 -4.73 -22.79 13.97
N ASP A 156 -5.92 -22.90 13.38
CA ASP A 156 -6.73 -21.76 12.94
C ASP A 156 -7.44 -21.10 14.13
N ALA A 157 -6.96 -19.91 14.52
CA ALA A 157 -7.54 -19.13 15.61
C ALA A 157 -8.98 -18.72 15.33
N LEU A 158 -9.34 -18.41 14.07
CA LEU A 158 -10.71 -18.04 13.71
C LEU A 158 -11.66 -19.21 13.95
N ARG A 159 -11.23 -20.43 13.57
CA ARG A 159 -12.03 -21.64 13.79
C ARG A 159 -12.20 -21.94 15.28
N LYS A 160 -11.14 -21.78 16.10
CA LYS A 160 -11.24 -21.97 17.56
C LYS A 160 -12.22 -21.00 18.19
N ILE A 161 -12.17 -19.72 17.80
CA ILE A 161 -13.09 -18.70 18.30
C ILE A 161 -14.53 -19.02 17.88
N TYR A 162 -14.74 -19.48 16.64
CA TYR A 162 -16.06 -19.95 16.19
C TYR A 162 -16.58 -21.11 17.03
N ASP A 163 -15.79 -22.18 17.19
CA ASP A 163 -16.22 -23.39 17.91
C ASP A 163 -16.60 -23.03 19.37
N GLN A 164 -15.82 -22.16 20.02
CA GLN A 164 -16.11 -21.64 21.35
C GLN A 164 -17.39 -20.79 21.38
N SER A 165 -17.54 -19.87 20.42
CA SER A 165 -18.71 -18.99 20.33
C SER A 165 -19.99 -19.79 20.08
N SER A 166 -19.94 -20.80 19.21
CA SER A 166 -21.06 -21.68 18.91
C SER A 166 -21.51 -22.51 20.12
N MET A 167 -20.60 -22.86 21.03
CA MET A 167 -20.95 -23.52 22.28
C MET A 167 -21.64 -22.55 23.25
N LEU A 168 -21.11 -21.34 23.40
CA LEU A 168 -21.61 -20.34 24.34
C LEU A 168 -22.98 -19.78 23.97
N ASP A 169 -23.23 -19.59 22.67
CA ASP A 169 -24.52 -19.12 22.15
C ASP A 169 -25.65 -20.10 22.49
N ARG A 170 -25.36 -21.42 22.52
CA ARG A 170 -26.32 -22.45 22.95
C ARG A 170 -26.62 -22.43 24.44
N LEU A 171 -25.72 -21.88 25.25
CA LEU A 171 -25.81 -21.90 26.71
C LEU A 171 -26.40 -20.61 27.30
N ASN A 172 -26.84 -19.64 26.46
CA ASN A 172 -27.27 -18.30 26.91
C ASN A 172 -26.27 -17.64 27.89
N GLY A 173 -24.97 -17.94 27.72
CA GLY A 173 -23.93 -17.55 28.65
C GLY A 173 -23.74 -16.03 28.74
N GLN A 174 -23.37 -15.55 29.93
CA GLN A 174 -22.96 -14.15 30.12
C GLN A 174 -21.68 -13.88 29.31
N ARG A 175 -21.69 -12.74 28.62
CA ARG A 175 -20.71 -12.23 27.63
C ARG A 175 -19.28 -12.74 27.81
N VAL A 176 -18.84 -13.53 26.84
CA VAL A 176 -17.49 -14.11 26.75
C VAL A 176 -16.74 -13.49 25.55
N ALA A 177 -15.40 -13.35 25.63
CA ALA A 177 -14.61 -12.57 24.69
C ALA A 177 -14.63 -13.14 23.25
N CYS A 178 -14.62 -14.47 23.09
CA CYS A 178 -14.77 -15.13 21.80
C CYS A 178 -16.09 -14.78 21.10
N LEU A 179 -17.20 -14.83 21.84
CA LEU A 179 -18.52 -14.50 21.30
C LEU A 179 -18.63 -13.02 20.93
N ALA A 180 -18.02 -12.13 21.73
CA ALA A 180 -17.95 -10.71 21.41
C ALA A 180 -17.15 -10.46 20.11
N PHE A 181 -15.97 -11.06 19.98
CA PHE A 181 -15.20 -10.96 18.74
C PHE A 181 -15.98 -11.51 17.54
N TRP A 182 -16.59 -12.69 17.67
CA TRP A 182 -17.35 -13.30 16.59
C TRP A 182 -18.50 -12.39 16.12
N ARG A 183 -19.31 -11.87 17.05
CA ARG A 183 -20.39 -10.93 16.74
C ARG A 183 -19.89 -9.63 16.12
N ALA A 184 -18.66 -9.23 16.41
CA ALA A 184 -18.06 -8.04 15.79
C ALA A 184 -17.66 -8.26 14.33
N VAL A 185 -17.27 -9.48 13.95
CA VAL A 185 -16.80 -9.77 12.59
C VAL A 185 -17.85 -10.42 11.70
N ASP A 186 -18.83 -11.13 12.26
CA ASP A 186 -19.94 -11.75 11.53
C ASP A 186 -21.12 -10.78 11.38
N ARG A 187 -20.85 -9.61 10.82
CA ARG A 187 -21.83 -8.54 10.59
C ARG A 187 -21.30 -7.52 9.59
N ARG A 188 -22.21 -6.68 9.07
CA ARG A 188 -21.82 -5.49 8.29
C ARG A 188 -21.10 -4.46 9.16
N PRO A 189 -20.19 -3.65 8.58
CA PRO A 189 -19.62 -2.52 9.29
C PRO A 189 -20.71 -1.53 9.76
N PRO A 190 -20.55 -0.91 10.93
CA PRO A 190 -21.46 0.12 11.41
C PRO A 190 -21.60 1.30 10.43
N PRO A 191 -22.69 2.09 10.51
CA PRO A 191 -22.92 3.21 9.61
C PRO A 191 -21.72 4.15 9.48
N GLY A 192 -21.38 4.46 8.22
CA GLY A 192 -20.26 5.33 7.85
C GLY A 192 -18.85 4.72 8.01
N ALA A 193 -18.72 3.53 8.61
CA ALA A 193 -17.44 2.81 8.73
C ALA A 193 -17.28 1.70 7.68
N GLY A 194 -18.31 1.44 6.87
CA GLY A 194 -18.31 0.46 5.77
C GLY A 194 -18.20 1.08 4.38
N ALA A 195 -18.65 0.36 3.36
CA ALA A 195 -18.62 0.87 1.99
C ALA A 195 -19.60 2.03 1.81
N LEU A 196 -20.76 1.94 2.47
CA LEU A 196 -21.73 3.04 2.53
C LEU A 196 -21.23 4.13 3.48
N GLY A 197 -21.15 5.37 2.97
CA GLY A 197 -20.78 6.56 3.73
C GLY A 197 -21.94 7.08 4.58
N LEU A 198 -21.65 8.04 5.46
CA LEU A 198 -22.68 8.69 6.27
C LEU A 198 -23.70 9.46 5.42
N ASP A 199 -23.28 9.98 4.25
CA ASP A 199 -24.13 10.61 3.25
C ASP A 199 -25.28 9.70 2.81
N TRP A 200 -25.00 8.42 2.59
CA TRP A 200 -26.00 7.43 2.23
C TRP A 200 -27.02 7.21 3.35
N TYR A 201 -26.56 7.00 4.58
CA TYR A 201 -27.43 6.79 5.74
C TYR A 201 -28.26 8.03 6.06
N GLU A 202 -27.66 9.22 5.99
CA GLU A 202 -28.35 10.49 6.20
C GLU A 202 -29.47 10.71 5.18
N SER A 203 -29.22 10.41 3.90
CA SER A 203 -30.23 10.53 2.84
C SER A 203 -31.44 9.61 3.05
N ARG A 204 -31.27 8.50 3.79
CA ARG A 204 -32.29 7.46 3.97
C ARG A 204 -33.01 7.54 5.31
N TYR A 205 -32.29 7.82 6.39
CA TYR A 205 -32.78 7.81 7.77
C TYR A 205 -32.81 9.21 8.41
N GLY A 206 -32.37 10.25 7.69
CA GLY A 206 -32.36 11.63 8.14
C GLY A 206 -31.11 12.02 8.95
N HIS A 207 -30.89 13.33 9.11
CA HIS A 207 -29.71 13.87 9.80
C HIS A 207 -29.56 13.41 11.26
N ALA A 208 -30.69 13.36 11.99
CA ALA A 208 -30.70 12.96 13.41
C ALA A 208 -30.17 11.53 13.64
N ALA A 209 -30.33 10.64 12.66
CA ALA A 209 -29.85 9.26 12.74
C ALA A 209 -28.32 9.14 12.77
N VAL A 210 -27.61 10.06 12.10
CA VAL A 210 -26.14 10.01 11.95
C VAL A 210 -25.40 10.97 12.89
N THR A 211 -26.10 11.97 13.45
CA THR A 211 -25.49 13.06 14.24
C THR A 211 -24.77 12.54 15.49
N ASN A 212 -25.31 11.51 16.15
CA ASN A 212 -24.78 10.99 17.41
C ASN A 212 -23.72 9.89 17.24
N LEU A 213 -23.31 9.57 16.00
CA LEU A 213 -22.28 8.57 15.76
C LEU A 213 -20.90 9.12 16.16
N LYS A 214 -20.21 8.42 17.07
CA LYS A 214 -18.86 8.80 17.53
C LYS A 214 -17.90 8.98 16.35
N GLN A 215 -17.12 10.06 16.38
CA GLN A 215 -16.06 10.34 15.42
C GLN A 215 -14.76 10.60 16.17
N TRP A 216 -13.63 10.21 15.60
CA TRP A 216 -12.35 10.49 16.24
C TRP A 216 -12.00 11.99 16.16
N PRO A 217 -11.52 12.62 17.25
CA PRO A 217 -11.07 13.99 17.25
C PRO A 217 -9.90 14.23 16.29
N ARG A 218 -9.90 15.39 15.64
CA ARG A 218 -8.94 15.73 14.57
C ARG A 218 -8.10 16.97 14.87
N PHE A 219 -8.59 17.92 15.69
CA PHE A 219 -8.01 19.26 15.87
C PHE A 219 -7.86 19.61 17.35
N PRO A 220 -6.66 19.56 17.93
CA PRO A 220 -6.47 19.95 19.33
C PRO A 220 -6.68 21.45 19.60
N SER A 221 -6.89 22.27 18.57
CA SER A 221 -6.83 23.74 18.66
C SER A 221 -7.77 24.53 17.78
N SER A 222 -8.62 23.86 17.02
CA SER A 222 -9.68 24.60 16.35
C SER A 222 -10.63 25.11 17.43
N LYS A 223 -11.19 26.32 17.26
CA LYS A 223 -12.34 26.79 18.07
C LYS A 223 -13.58 25.90 17.90
N ARG A 224 -13.51 24.84 17.08
CA ARG A 224 -14.60 23.90 16.84
C ARG A 224 -14.63 22.90 17.97
N GLN A 225 -15.83 22.59 18.43
CA GLN A 225 -16.06 21.53 19.40
C GLN A 225 -15.61 20.20 18.81
N GLU A 226 -14.67 19.53 19.50
CA GLU A 226 -14.24 18.20 19.08
C GLU A 226 -15.30 17.16 19.43
N PRO A 227 -15.47 16.12 18.60
CA PRO A 227 -16.25 14.96 18.99
C PRO A 227 -15.56 14.26 20.16
N ASP A 228 -16.34 13.86 21.16
CA ASP A 228 -15.84 13.05 22.27
C ASP A 228 -15.69 11.58 21.82
N ALA A 229 -14.48 11.05 21.94
CA ALA A 229 -14.20 9.65 21.66
C ALA A 229 -13.05 9.14 22.52
N SER A 230 -13.36 8.27 23.49
CA SER A 230 -12.39 7.37 24.13
C SER A 230 -12.27 6.09 23.30
N LEU A 231 -11.04 5.63 23.01
CA LEU A 231 -10.83 4.30 22.41
C LEU A 231 -10.65 3.22 23.49
N PRO A 232 -11.02 1.95 23.23
CA PRO A 232 -11.87 1.53 22.10
C PRO A 232 -13.27 2.16 22.23
N ALA A 233 -13.79 2.69 21.11
CA ALA A 233 -15.01 3.50 21.15
C ALA A 233 -16.26 2.67 20.86
N TRP A 234 -16.07 1.52 20.19
CA TRP A 234 -17.15 0.69 19.66
C TRP A 234 -17.08 -0.75 20.16
N THR A 235 -18.24 -1.29 20.51
CA THR A 235 -18.45 -2.71 20.77
C THR A 235 -19.58 -3.25 19.88
N PRO A 236 -19.62 -4.56 19.58
CA PRO A 236 -20.71 -5.16 18.80
C PRO A 236 -22.08 -5.09 19.50
N TYR A 237 -22.12 -4.66 20.77
CA TYR A 237 -23.33 -4.54 21.57
C TYR A 237 -23.83 -3.09 21.72
N ASP A 238 -23.10 -2.13 21.17
CA ASP A 238 -23.47 -0.72 21.28
C ASP A 238 -24.79 -0.48 20.54
N GLN A 239 -25.77 0.09 21.26
CA GLN A 239 -27.04 0.49 20.66
C GLN A 239 -26.86 1.87 20.02
N THR A 240 -26.66 1.90 18.70
CA THR A 240 -26.68 3.15 17.94
C THR A 240 -28.10 3.48 17.47
N THR A 241 -28.38 4.77 17.24
CA THR A 241 -29.66 5.27 16.70
C THR A 241 -30.02 4.65 15.35
N VAL A 242 -29.00 4.32 14.56
CA VAL A 242 -29.09 3.52 13.33
C VAL A 242 -27.95 2.52 13.33
N ASP A 243 -28.25 1.30 12.91
CA ASP A 243 -27.26 0.26 12.66
C ASP A 243 -27.40 -0.23 11.21
N ALA A 244 -26.34 -0.80 10.67
CA ALA A 244 -26.35 -1.37 9.34
C ALA A 244 -27.28 -2.59 9.33
N LYS A 245 -28.29 -2.57 8.46
CA LYS A 245 -29.27 -3.66 8.38
C LYS A 245 -28.95 -4.60 7.22
N ASP A 246 -29.42 -5.83 7.32
CA ASP A 246 -29.38 -6.81 6.24
C ASP A 246 -30.60 -6.67 5.30
N GLU A 247 -31.12 -5.45 5.16
CA GLU A 247 -32.20 -5.14 4.22
C GLU A 247 -31.67 -5.14 2.78
N SER A 248 -32.49 -5.62 1.83
CA SER A 248 -32.08 -5.78 0.43
C SER A 248 -31.53 -4.50 -0.20
N ALA A 249 -32.07 -3.32 0.17
CA ALA A 249 -31.60 -2.04 -0.37
C ALA A 249 -30.18 -1.67 0.10
N GLU A 250 -29.85 -1.88 1.38
CA GLU A 250 -28.52 -1.62 1.92
C GLU A 250 -27.49 -2.57 1.31
N LEU A 251 -27.81 -3.87 1.26
CA LEU A 251 -26.94 -4.90 0.70
C LEU A 251 -26.63 -4.65 -0.78
N LEU A 252 -27.62 -4.27 -1.58
CA LEU A 252 -27.44 -3.96 -3.00
C LEU A 252 -26.56 -2.71 -3.20
N ALA A 253 -26.81 -1.64 -2.43
CA ALA A 253 -26.02 -0.41 -2.52
C ALA A 253 -24.56 -0.65 -2.12
N GLU A 254 -24.33 -1.42 -1.06
CA GLU A 254 -23.01 -1.81 -0.59
C GLU A 254 -22.27 -2.65 -1.64
N ALA A 255 -22.93 -3.69 -2.17
CA ALA A 255 -22.35 -4.55 -3.20
C ALA A 255 -21.95 -3.76 -4.45
N GLU A 256 -22.75 -2.77 -4.85
CA GLU A 256 -22.44 -1.92 -6.00
C GLU A 256 -21.18 -1.08 -5.77
N VAL A 257 -21.07 -0.40 -4.63
CA VAL A 257 -19.90 0.41 -4.25
C VAL A 257 -18.64 -0.47 -4.19
N ILE A 258 -18.73 -1.62 -3.51
CA ILE A 258 -17.63 -2.59 -3.39
C ILE A 258 -17.19 -3.07 -4.78
N GLN A 259 -18.13 -3.43 -5.66
CA GLN A 259 -17.80 -3.91 -6.99
C GLN A 259 -17.13 -2.84 -7.86
N ARG A 260 -17.58 -1.58 -7.77
CA ARG A 260 -16.92 -0.45 -8.45
C ARG A 260 -15.52 -0.23 -7.91
N GLY A 261 -15.32 -0.25 -6.59
CA GLY A 261 -13.99 -0.15 -5.97
C GLY A 261 -13.04 -1.27 -6.42
N LYS A 262 -13.54 -2.51 -6.52
CA LYS A 262 -12.77 -3.66 -7.05
C LYS A 262 -12.36 -3.44 -8.50
N ASN A 263 -13.25 -2.89 -9.33
CA ASN A 263 -12.93 -2.57 -10.73
C ASN A 263 -11.80 -1.53 -10.84
N VAL A 264 -11.71 -0.57 -9.90
CA VAL A 264 -10.61 0.41 -9.86
C VAL A 264 -9.26 -0.29 -9.71
N PHE A 265 -9.14 -1.24 -8.76
CA PHE A 265 -7.90 -2.01 -8.59
C PHE A 265 -7.46 -2.68 -9.90
N TYR A 266 -8.35 -3.42 -10.54
CA TYR A 266 -8.01 -4.18 -11.76
C TYR A 266 -7.81 -3.31 -13.00
N ARG A 267 -8.49 -2.16 -13.08
CA ARG A 267 -8.26 -1.17 -14.14
C ARG A 267 -6.83 -0.65 -14.08
N TYR A 268 -6.31 -0.44 -12.87
CA TYR A 268 -5.00 0.15 -12.60
C TYR A 268 -3.97 -0.88 -12.07
N ALA A 269 -4.18 -2.19 -12.28
CA ALA A 269 -3.44 -3.25 -11.59
C ALA A 269 -1.91 -3.16 -11.74
N GLY A 270 -1.40 -2.89 -12.95
CA GLY A 270 0.04 -2.77 -13.21
C GLY A 270 0.70 -1.66 -12.37
N PRO A 271 0.27 -0.39 -12.52
CA PRO A 271 0.73 0.70 -11.69
C PRO A 271 0.46 0.49 -10.19
N MET A 272 -0.74 0.06 -9.79
CA MET A 272 -1.09 -0.12 -8.38
C MET A 272 -0.22 -1.17 -7.69
N LEU A 273 0.03 -2.33 -8.30
CA LEU A 273 0.95 -3.33 -7.74
C LEU A 273 2.38 -2.80 -7.66
N THR A 274 2.81 -1.99 -8.62
CA THR A 274 4.12 -1.33 -8.60
C THR A 274 4.20 -0.34 -7.44
N ILE A 275 3.16 0.46 -7.20
CA ILE A 275 3.09 1.41 -6.08
C ILE A 275 3.06 0.67 -4.75
N LEU A 276 2.20 -0.34 -4.61
CA LEU A 276 2.09 -1.13 -3.39
C LEU A 276 3.43 -1.75 -3.00
N LEU A 277 4.19 -2.28 -3.97
CA LEU A 277 5.51 -2.84 -3.70
C LEU A 277 6.54 -1.77 -3.29
N HIS A 278 6.66 -0.69 -4.05
CA HIS A 278 7.81 0.23 -3.94
C HIS A 278 7.57 1.41 -3.00
N PHE A 279 6.33 1.89 -2.90
CA PHE A 279 5.96 2.97 -1.97
C PHE A 279 5.43 2.38 -0.67
N SER A 280 4.40 1.53 -0.73
CA SER A 280 3.68 1.09 0.46
C SER A 280 4.46 0.05 1.29
N LEU A 281 5.00 -0.99 0.65
CA LEU A 281 5.77 -2.03 1.34
C LEU A 281 7.21 -1.60 1.57
N ALA A 282 7.98 -1.33 0.51
CA ALA A 282 9.39 -0.98 0.65
C ALA A 282 9.61 0.35 1.39
N GLY A 283 8.77 1.36 1.14
CA GLY A 283 8.83 2.66 1.81
C GLY A 283 8.07 2.71 3.13
N GLY A 284 6.79 2.31 3.14
CA GLY A 284 5.93 2.41 4.32
C GLY A 284 6.42 1.58 5.51
N PHE A 285 6.95 0.38 5.28
CA PHE A 285 7.55 -0.44 6.36
C PHE A 285 8.91 0.05 6.84
N ALA A 286 9.45 1.11 6.23
CA ALA A 286 10.68 1.72 6.69
C ALA A 286 10.49 2.74 7.81
N SER A 287 9.23 2.95 8.27
CA SER A 287 9.01 3.79 9.44
C SER A 287 9.77 3.23 10.65
N PRO A 288 10.45 4.06 11.45
CA PRO A 288 11.26 3.58 12.56
C PRO A 288 10.47 2.70 13.54
N ARG A 289 9.22 3.06 13.84
CA ARG A 289 8.37 2.36 14.81
C ARG A 289 7.88 1.01 14.27
N ILE A 290 7.38 0.96 13.02
CA ILE A 290 6.96 -0.30 12.38
C ILE A 290 8.15 -1.25 12.23
N THR A 291 9.34 -0.72 11.91
CA THR A 291 10.56 -1.52 11.80
C THR A 291 10.90 -2.23 13.12
N GLU A 292 10.66 -1.63 14.29
CA GLU A 292 10.91 -2.28 15.58
C GLU A 292 9.98 -3.48 15.81
N VAL A 293 8.72 -3.44 15.35
CA VAL A 293 7.78 -4.59 15.37
C VAL A 293 8.25 -5.69 14.41
N LEU A 294 8.64 -5.32 13.19
CA LEU A 294 9.16 -6.27 12.19
C LEU A 294 10.47 -6.93 12.63
N ALA A 295 11.29 -6.25 13.42
CA ALA A 295 12.50 -6.80 14.00
C ALA A 295 12.21 -7.91 15.03
N GLN A 296 11.10 -7.83 15.78
CA GLN A 296 10.71 -8.87 16.75
C GLN A 296 10.18 -10.16 16.08
N THR A 297 9.70 -10.05 14.84
CA THR A 297 9.04 -11.16 14.13
C THR A 297 9.92 -11.76 13.03
N ALA A 298 11.06 -11.13 12.71
CA ALA A 298 11.90 -11.44 11.55
C ALA A 298 11.09 -11.58 10.24
N TYR A 299 9.94 -10.89 10.14
CA TYR A 299 9.00 -11.04 9.04
C TYR A 299 9.59 -10.50 7.73
N LEU A 300 10.11 -9.27 7.76
CA LEU A 300 10.76 -8.62 6.60
C LEU A 300 12.14 -8.02 6.92
N VAL A 301 12.48 -7.86 8.19
CA VAL A 301 13.78 -7.31 8.62
C VAL A 301 14.73 -8.46 8.94
N PRO A 302 15.96 -8.45 8.39
CA PRO A 302 16.95 -9.44 8.75
C PRO A 302 17.32 -9.36 10.24
N THR A 303 17.36 -10.50 10.94
CA THR A 303 18.11 -10.63 12.19
C THR A 303 19.57 -10.25 11.98
N ALA A 304 20.08 -9.36 12.83
CA ALA A 304 21.50 -9.19 13.03
C ALA A 304 22.02 -10.41 13.79
N ASN A 305 22.76 -11.29 13.14
CA ASN A 305 23.67 -12.16 13.88
C ASN A 305 24.75 -11.25 14.47
N SER A 306 24.90 -11.27 15.79
CA SER A 306 25.86 -10.47 16.56
C SER A 306 27.34 -10.80 16.28
N SER A 307 27.65 -11.72 15.35
CA SER A 307 29.02 -12.15 15.04
C SER A 307 29.74 -11.32 13.97
N ASP A 308 29.02 -10.62 13.08
CA ASP A 308 29.63 -9.95 11.90
C ASP A 308 29.83 -8.44 12.06
N SER A 309 29.69 -7.92 13.29
CA SER A 309 29.93 -6.49 13.56
C SER A 309 31.41 -6.10 13.63
N LYS A 310 32.33 -7.07 13.60
CA LYS A 310 33.78 -6.83 13.76
C LYS A 310 34.52 -6.48 12.46
N ASP A 311 33.96 -6.78 11.28
CA ASP A 311 34.62 -6.54 9.98
C ASP A 311 33.91 -5.48 9.10
N ARG A 312 33.12 -4.58 9.71
CA ARG A 312 32.56 -3.45 8.95
C ARG A 312 33.59 -2.33 8.91
N GLU A 313 34.37 -2.27 7.84
CA GLU A 313 35.02 -1.02 7.45
C GLU A 313 33.93 0.05 7.31
N SER A 314 33.91 1.00 8.23
CA SER A 314 33.13 2.22 8.09
C SER A 314 33.77 3.02 6.95
N SER A 315 33.27 2.87 5.72
CA SER A 315 33.61 3.82 4.68
C SER A 315 33.07 5.18 5.13
N ASP A 316 33.95 6.08 5.55
CA ASP A 316 33.66 7.45 6.00
C ASP A 316 33.16 8.38 4.87
N SER A 317 32.64 7.79 3.79
CA SER A 317 32.12 8.47 2.62
C SER A 317 30.72 9.00 2.90
N SER A 318 30.55 10.32 2.78
CA SER A 318 29.25 11.01 2.77
C SER A 318 28.36 10.65 1.56
N ALA A 319 28.87 9.88 0.58
CA ALA A 319 28.13 9.49 -0.60
C ALA A 319 27.10 8.37 -0.31
N LEU A 320 26.02 8.37 -1.10
CA LEU A 320 25.04 7.28 -1.13
C LEU A 320 25.69 6.00 -1.70
N PRO A 321 25.33 4.82 -1.21
CA PRO A 321 25.94 3.57 -1.65
C PRO A 321 25.53 3.23 -3.09
N THR A 322 26.43 2.60 -3.85
CA THR A 322 26.06 2.07 -5.18
C THR A 322 25.14 0.84 -5.07
N VAL A 323 24.44 0.48 -6.16
CA VAL A 323 23.59 -0.74 -6.19
C VAL A 323 24.41 -2.01 -5.92
N GLU A 324 25.67 -2.03 -6.34
CA GLU A 324 26.59 -3.15 -6.11
C GLU A 324 27.06 -3.19 -4.64
N GLU A 325 27.36 -2.04 -4.04
CA GLU A 325 27.61 -1.94 -2.59
C GLU A 325 26.41 -2.42 -1.80
N LEU A 326 25.18 -2.03 -2.15
CA LEU A 326 23.97 -2.52 -1.47
C LEU A 326 23.87 -4.05 -1.51
N ARG A 327 24.15 -4.69 -2.65
CA ARG A 327 24.18 -6.15 -2.75
C ARG A 327 25.22 -6.78 -1.83
N ARG A 328 26.41 -6.18 -1.74
CA ARG A 328 27.51 -6.65 -0.88
C ARG A 328 27.25 -6.41 0.60
N THR A 329 26.73 -5.24 0.97
CA THR A 329 26.43 -4.87 2.35
C THR A 329 25.33 -5.75 2.94
N PHE A 330 24.30 -6.07 2.13
CA PHE A 330 23.17 -6.83 2.64
C PHE A 330 23.33 -8.34 2.49
N LYS A 331 24.35 -8.88 1.78
CA LYS A 331 24.70 -10.32 1.62
C LYS A 331 23.52 -11.26 1.93
N ILE A 332 22.40 -11.05 1.24
CA ILE A 332 21.17 -11.79 1.52
C ILE A 332 21.34 -13.14 0.87
N ASP A 333 21.45 -14.19 1.67
CA ASP A 333 21.47 -15.54 1.13
C ASP A 333 20.17 -15.81 0.34
N LYS A 334 20.26 -16.70 -0.68
CA LYS A 334 19.12 -16.97 -1.57
C LYS A 334 17.89 -17.46 -0.81
N ALA A 335 18.06 -18.17 0.31
CA ALA A 335 16.96 -18.70 1.10
C ALA A 335 16.22 -17.57 1.85
N ARG A 336 16.95 -16.59 2.38
CA ARG A 336 16.41 -15.40 3.04
C ARG A 336 15.66 -14.53 2.04
N ALA A 337 16.24 -14.28 0.86
CA ALA A 337 15.56 -13.56 -0.21
C ALA A 337 14.27 -14.29 -0.66
N ALA A 338 14.29 -15.63 -0.69
CA ALA A 338 13.11 -16.43 -1.00
C ALA A 338 12.02 -16.34 0.09
N ARG A 339 12.39 -16.33 1.37
CA ARG A 339 11.45 -16.12 2.48
C ARG A 339 10.79 -14.73 2.38
N THR A 340 11.58 -13.66 2.25
CA THR A 340 11.06 -12.30 2.07
C THR A 340 10.14 -12.22 0.86
N TRP A 341 10.51 -12.83 -0.27
CA TRP A 341 9.66 -12.89 -1.46
C TRP A 341 8.32 -13.61 -1.20
N SER A 342 8.33 -14.74 -0.51
CA SER A 342 7.10 -15.45 -0.12
C SER A 342 6.19 -14.58 0.75
N ARG A 343 6.74 -13.82 1.71
CA ARG A 343 5.97 -12.87 2.55
C ARG A 343 5.33 -11.74 1.73
N LEU A 344 6.06 -11.21 0.75
CA LEU A 344 5.52 -10.20 -0.17
C LEU A 344 4.39 -10.76 -1.03
N LEU A 345 4.50 -12.03 -1.45
CA LEU A 345 3.43 -12.72 -2.17
C LEU A 345 2.23 -13.05 -1.29
N GLU A 346 2.41 -13.39 -0.01
CA GLU A 346 1.30 -13.54 0.95
C GLU A 346 0.52 -12.23 1.09
N THR A 347 1.23 -11.10 1.17
CA THR A 347 0.61 -9.77 1.21
C THR A 347 -0.12 -9.46 -0.10
N THR A 348 0.47 -9.82 -1.24
CA THR A 348 -0.20 -9.66 -2.55
C THR A 348 -1.43 -10.55 -2.65
N GLN A 349 -1.37 -11.79 -2.14
CA GLN A 349 -2.51 -12.69 -2.07
C GLN A 349 -3.63 -12.09 -1.22
N PHE A 350 -3.31 -11.52 -0.04
CA PHE A 350 -4.28 -10.84 0.81
C PHE A 350 -5.03 -9.74 0.04
N VAL A 351 -4.30 -8.88 -0.68
CA VAL A 351 -4.91 -7.83 -1.51
C VAL A 351 -5.86 -8.45 -2.55
N LEU A 352 -5.46 -9.53 -3.22
CA LEU A 352 -6.33 -10.23 -4.17
C LEU A 352 -7.55 -10.87 -3.50
N ASP A 353 -7.40 -11.46 -2.32
CA ASP A 353 -8.51 -12.09 -1.57
C ASP A 353 -9.63 -11.07 -1.30
N VAL A 354 -9.28 -9.85 -0.90
CA VAL A 354 -10.25 -8.79 -0.57
C VAL A 354 -10.83 -8.07 -1.80
N VAL A 355 -10.14 -8.06 -2.95
CA VAL A 355 -10.59 -7.31 -4.15
C VAL A 355 -11.11 -8.17 -5.31
N GLU A 356 -10.96 -9.50 -5.30
CA GLU A 356 -11.21 -10.34 -6.47
C GLU A 356 -12.70 -10.63 -6.76
N LYS A 357 -13.41 -11.34 -5.86
CA LYS A 357 -14.78 -11.81 -6.09
C LYS A 357 -15.79 -10.80 -5.56
N ALA A 358 -17.00 -10.75 -6.12
CA ALA A 358 -18.02 -9.79 -5.69
C ALA A 358 -18.39 -9.96 -4.21
N ASP A 359 -18.57 -11.21 -3.80
CA ASP A 359 -18.91 -11.71 -2.46
C ASP A 359 -17.70 -11.87 -1.53
N SER A 360 -16.48 -11.53 -1.97
CA SER A 360 -15.25 -11.73 -1.18
C SER A 360 -15.33 -11.20 0.26
N LEU A 361 -16.11 -10.14 0.52
CA LEU A 361 -16.16 -9.45 1.82
C LEU A 361 -17.45 -9.77 2.61
N HIS A 362 -18.29 -10.67 2.14
CA HIS A 362 -19.50 -11.05 2.87
C HIS A 362 -19.14 -11.85 4.13
N PRO A 363 -19.63 -11.45 5.31
CA PRO A 363 -19.56 -12.27 6.51
C PRO A 363 -20.50 -13.50 6.39
N PRO A 364 -20.24 -14.56 7.17
CA PRO A 364 -21.02 -15.80 7.14
C PRO A 364 -22.55 -15.63 7.23
N SER A 365 -23.02 -14.77 8.12
CA SER A 365 -24.44 -14.44 8.33
C SER A 365 -25.13 -13.95 7.06
N ILE A 366 -24.49 -13.02 6.34
CA ILE A 366 -25.03 -12.46 5.09
C ILE A 366 -25.00 -13.49 3.97
N SER A 367 -23.89 -14.22 3.82
CA SER A 367 -23.79 -15.29 2.83
C SER A 367 -24.89 -16.34 3.03
N ALA A 368 -25.16 -16.72 4.29
CA ALA A 368 -26.23 -17.65 4.63
C ALA A 368 -27.62 -17.07 4.31
N ALA A 369 -27.86 -15.80 4.64
CA ALA A 369 -29.12 -15.12 4.34
C ALA A 369 -29.41 -15.04 2.84
N LEU A 370 -28.40 -14.71 2.02
CA LEU A 370 -28.52 -14.63 0.55
C LEU A 370 -28.70 -15.99 -0.12
N SER A 371 -28.30 -17.08 0.53
CA SER A 371 -28.39 -18.45 -0.01
C SER A 371 -29.72 -19.13 0.30
N ARG A 372 -30.52 -18.61 1.24
CA ARG A 372 -31.83 -19.19 1.60
C ARG A 372 -32.89 -18.81 0.56
N SER A 373 -33.22 -19.75 -0.31
CA SER A 373 -34.39 -19.67 -1.21
C SER A 373 -35.70 -20.11 -0.55
N ASP A 374 -35.67 -20.72 0.65
CA ASP A 374 -36.86 -21.26 1.34
C ASP A 374 -37.04 -20.68 2.76
N PRO A 375 -38.27 -20.28 3.15
CA PRO A 375 -38.54 -19.67 4.45
C PRO A 375 -38.91 -20.73 5.49
N VAL A 376 -38.01 -21.66 5.84
CA VAL A 376 -38.22 -22.52 7.02
C VAL A 376 -36.89 -22.91 7.67
N CYS A 377 -36.61 -22.33 8.84
CA CYS A 377 -36.31 -23.01 10.10
C CYS A 377 -35.59 -22.01 11.03
N GLU A 378 -36.35 -21.45 11.97
CA GLU A 378 -35.81 -20.75 13.13
C GLU A 378 -35.05 -21.75 14.02
N THR A 379 -33.73 -21.78 13.88
CA THR A 379 -32.86 -22.07 15.02
C THR A 379 -31.65 -21.14 14.95
N SER A 380 -31.51 -20.32 15.98
CA SER A 380 -30.35 -19.48 16.24
C SER A 380 -29.08 -20.32 16.31
N HIS A 381 -28.35 -20.38 15.21
CA HIS A 381 -27.01 -20.94 15.19
C HIS A 381 -26.10 -20.04 14.36
N ILE A 382 -25.13 -19.44 15.06
CA ILE A 382 -23.99 -18.72 14.49
C ILE A 382 -23.45 -19.51 13.28
N GLN A 383 -23.16 -18.82 12.18
CA GLN A 383 -22.74 -19.46 10.93
C GLN A 383 -21.24 -19.76 10.93
N PRO A 384 -20.78 -20.87 10.34
CA PRO A 384 -19.36 -21.23 10.31
C PRO A 384 -18.54 -20.29 9.40
N PRO A 385 -17.25 -20.07 9.70
CA PRO A 385 -16.38 -19.13 8.97
C PRO A 385 -16.24 -19.48 7.48
N GLU A 386 -16.40 -20.75 7.11
CA GLU A 386 -16.30 -21.21 5.72
C GLU A 386 -17.42 -20.68 4.81
N LEU A 387 -18.54 -20.22 5.38
CA LEU A 387 -19.59 -19.52 4.62
C LEU A 387 -19.26 -18.05 4.34
N GLY A 388 -18.28 -17.48 5.04
CA GLY A 388 -17.78 -16.14 4.76
C GLY A 388 -16.98 -16.10 3.46
N GLY A 389 -16.99 -14.96 2.78
CA GLY A 389 -16.19 -14.74 1.57
C GLY A 389 -14.68 -14.86 1.84
N GLU A 390 -13.90 -15.24 0.82
CA GLU A 390 -12.45 -15.47 0.97
C GLU A 390 -11.69 -14.22 1.48
N GLY A 391 -12.12 -13.02 1.08
CA GLY A 391 -11.55 -11.76 1.54
C GLY A 391 -11.89 -11.43 2.99
N TRP A 392 -13.13 -11.67 3.43
CA TRP A 392 -13.54 -11.57 4.82
C TRP A 392 -12.72 -12.52 5.69
N GLN A 393 -12.64 -13.78 5.27
CA GLN A 393 -11.85 -14.80 5.94
C GLN A 393 -10.37 -14.40 6.07
N ALA A 394 -9.77 -13.88 5.00
CA ALA A 394 -8.39 -13.42 5.00
C ALA A 394 -8.19 -12.21 5.94
N ALA A 395 -9.08 -11.21 5.88
CA ALA A 395 -9.01 -10.01 6.74
C ALA A 395 -9.13 -10.35 8.23
N VAL A 396 -10.09 -11.19 8.60
CA VAL A 396 -10.30 -11.58 10.00
C VAL A 396 -9.13 -12.44 10.50
N ARG A 397 -8.60 -13.36 9.69
CA ARG A 397 -7.41 -14.14 10.07
C ARG A 397 -6.16 -13.28 10.22
N VAL A 398 -5.94 -12.30 9.34
CA VAL A 398 -4.83 -11.33 9.49
C VAL A 398 -5.03 -10.43 10.73
N ARG A 399 -6.26 -10.01 11.04
CA ARG A 399 -6.57 -9.29 12.30
C ARG A 399 -6.19 -10.11 13.53
N LEU A 400 -6.52 -11.40 13.56
CA LEU A 400 -6.12 -12.31 14.63
C LEU A 400 -4.60 -12.56 14.65
N LEU A 401 -3.95 -12.64 13.49
CA LEU A 401 -2.50 -12.73 13.37
C LEU A 401 -1.82 -11.52 14.02
N HIS A 402 -2.33 -10.30 13.79
CA HIS A 402 -1.85 -9.09 14.44
C HIS A 402 -2.00 -9.14 15.97
N ALA A 403 -3.15 -9.59 16.48
CA ALA A 403 -3.36 -9.76 17.92
C ALA A 403 -2.39 -10.77 18.54
N ILE A 404 -2.16 -11.91 17.89
CA ILE A 404 -1.19 -12.91 18.34
C ILE A 404 0.24 -12.34 18.34
N VAL A 405 0.64 -11.60 17.29
CA VAL A 405 1.96 -10.96 17.22
C VAL A 405 2.14 -9.95 18.34
N ARG A 406 1.17 -9.04 18.52
CA ARG A 406 1.17 -8.03 19.58
C ARG A 406 1.35 -8.67 20.95
N ARG A 407 0.52 -9.67 21.26
CA ARG A 407 0.58 -10.41 22.51
C ARG A 407 1.94 -11.09 22.74
N ARG A 408 2.48 -11.76 21.72
CA ARG A 408 3.79 -12.42 21.83
C ARG A 408 4.91 -11.42 22.11
N ILE A 409 4.91 -10.25 21.47
CA ILE A 409 5.89 -9.19 21.73
C ILE A 409 5.76 -8.69 23.18
N LEU A 410 4.55 -8.41 23.65
CA LEU A 410 4.30 -7.93 25.02
C LEU A 410 4.74 -8.97 26.08
N LYS A 411 4.41 -10.26 25.88
CA LYS A 411 4.87 -11.35 26.76
C LYS A 411 6.40 -11.44 26.82
N LEU A 412 7.10 -11.24 25.69
CA LEU A 412 8.56 -11.23 25.66
C LEU A 412 9.13 -10.03 26.43
N VAL A 413 8.53 -8.85 26.31
CA VAL A 413 8.92 -7.65 27.08
C VAL A 413 8.76 -7.89 28.58
N GLU A 414 7.64 -8.47 29.01
CA GLU A 414 7.37 -8.77 30.42
C GLU A 414 8.36 -9.78 31.01
N ARG A 415 8.67 -10.87 30.29
CA ARG A 415 9.65 -11.86 30.75
C ARG A 415 11.03 -11.25 30.94
N ARG A 416 11.51 -10.45 29.97
CA ARG A 416 12.82 -9.81 30.06
C ARG A 416 12.91 -8.74 31.15
N ARG A 417 11.80 -8.06 31.48
CA ARG A 417 11.76 -7.15 32.64
C ARG A 417 12.00 -7.89 33.96
N LYS A 418 11.62 -9.17 34.05
CA LYS A 418 11.84 -10.02 35.23
C LYS A 418 13.27 -10.59 35.27
N ASP A 419 13.88 -10.87 34.12
CA ASP A 419 15.23 -11.43 33.98
C ASP A 419 16.33 -10.36 33.85
N ALA A 420 16.40 -9.41 34.80
CA ALA A 420 17.33 -8.27 34.78
C ALA A 420 18.84 -8.65 34.90
N SER A 421 19.16 -9.94 35.04
CA SER A 421 20.51 -10.47 35.23
C SER A 421 21.26 -10.80 33.92
N VAL A 422 20.59 -10.75 32.75
CA VAL A 422 21.21 -11.10 31.46
C VAL A 422 21.47 -9.84 30.63
N GLY A 423 22.76 -9.54 30.39
CA GLY A 423 23.20 -8.35 29.67
C GLY A 423 22.63 -8.20 28.25
N SER A 424 22.16 -6.99 27.96
CA SER A 424 22.17 -6.30 26.64
C SER A 424 21.70 -7.10 25.40
N THR A 425 20.48 -7.63 25.40
CA THR A 425 19.77 -7.88 24.13
C THR A 425 18.62 -6.86 23.98
N LYS A 426 18.63 -6.07 22.90
CA LYS A 426 17.65 -5.00 22.63
C LYS A 426 16.21 -5.56 22.70
N SER A 427 15.44 -5.15 23.70
CA SER A 427 14.02 -5.47 23.86
C SER A 427 13.16 -4.44 23.12
N TYR A 428 11.93 -4.80 22.76
CA TYR A 428 10.96 -3.83 22.24
C TYR A 428 10.63 -2.80 23.33
N ASP A 429 10.73 -1.52 22.98
CA ASP A 429 10.49 -0.39 23.87
C ASP A 429 9.07 0.14 23.65
N ILE A 430 8.17 -0.15 24.59
CA ILE A 430 6.74 0.21 24.50
C ILE A 430 6.55 1.72 24.67
N GLU A 431 7.29 2.37 25.57
CA GLU A 431 7.15 3.82 25.78
C GLU A 431 7.55 4.58 24.50
N LYS A 432 8.65 4.17 23.89
CA LYS A 432 9.16 4.79 22.67
C LYS A 432 8.34 4.50 21.42
N ASN A 433 7.87 3.26 21.25
CA ASN A 433 7.27 2.80 20.01
C ASN A 433 5.74 2.66 20.07
N GLY A 434 5.14 2.70 21.27
CA GLY A 434 3.73 2.40 21.50
C GLY A 434 3.46 0.89 21.57
N ILE A 435 2.20 0.53 21.78
CA ILE A 435 1.77 -0.88 21.70
C ILE A 435 2.06 -1.40 20.28
N PRO A 436 2.62 -2.62 20.11
CA PRO A 436 2.86 -3.16 18.77
C PRO A 436 1.57 -3.26 17.94
N ILE A 437 1.62 -2.82 16.67
CA ILE A 437 0.47 -2.88 15.76
C ILE A 437 -0.72 -2.15 16.38
N ASN A 438 -0.49 -0.92 16.85
CA ASN A 438 -1.55 -0.10 17.44
C ASN A 438 -2.48 0.51 16.35
N GLN A 439 -3.51 1.26 16.77
CA GLN A 439 -4.45 1.90 15.86
C GLN A 439 -3.78 2.91 14.91
N GLU A 440 -2.67 3.56 15.30
CA GLU A 440 -1.89 4.43 14.40
C GLU A 440 -1.20 3.61 13.29
N ASP A 441 -0.53 2.51 13.67
CA ASP A 441 0.14 1.61 12.73
C ASP A 441 -0.87 1.04 11.72
N LEU A 442 -2.04 0.62 12.19
CA LEU A 442 -3.13 0.13 11.35
C LEU A 442 -3.68 1.22 10.43
N LEU A 443 -3.88 2.44 10.93
CA LEU A 443 -4.36 3.58 10.15
C LEU A 443 -3.37 3.97 9.04
N GLY A 444 -2.09 4.11 9.36
CA GLY A 444 -1.04 4.43 8.40
C GLY A 444 -0.88 3.33 7.35
N THR A 445 -0.95 2.06 7.77
CA THR A 445 -0.93 0.92 6.85
C THR A 445 -2.17 0.93 5.94
N LEU A 446 -3.37 1.17 6.48
CA LEU A 446 -4.56 1.25 5.64
C LEU A 446 -4.45 2.38 4.61
N CYS A 447 -3.93 3.55 5.00
CA CYS A 447 -3.65 4.66 4.07
C CYS A 447 -2.67 4.24 2.97
N ALA A 448 -1.62 3.50 3.32
CA ALA A 448 -0.61 3.00 2.39
C ALA A 448 -1.18 1.99 1.38
N PHE A 449 -2.26 1.27 1.69
CA PHE A 449 -2.90 0.32 0.76
C PHE A 449 -4.10 0.92 0.00
N SER A 450 -4.59 2.09 0.42
CA SER A 450 -5.81 2.71 -0.13
C SER A 450 -5.52 4.05 -0.83
N SER A 451 -5.27 5.13 -0.08
CA SER A 451 -4.99 6.44 -0.64
C SER A 451 -3.67 6.47 -1.42
N ALA A 452 -2.59 5.86 -0.90
CA ALA A 452 -1.28 5.95 -1.55
C ALA A 452 -1.26 5.41 -3.00
N PRO A 453 -1.86 4.23 -3.32
CA PRO A 453 -2.04 3.80 -4.70
C PRO A 453 -2.76 4.81 -5.58
N LEU A 454 -3.82 5.46 -5.10
CA LEU A 454 -4.55 6.45 -5.89
C LEU A 454 -3.71 7.71 -6.16
N VAL A 455 -3.08 8.24 -5.11
CA VAL A 455 -2.26 9.45 -5.21
C VAL A 455 -1.07 9.20 -6.13
N MET A 456 -0.37 8.09 -5.97
CA MET A 456 0.86 7.81 -6.73
C MET A 456 0.59 7.43 -8.19
N LEU A 457 -0.65 7.15 -8.61
CA LEU A 457 -0.98 6.99 -10.04
C LEU A 457 -0.62 8.22 -10.87
N GLN A 458 -0.58 9.41 -10.26
CA GLN A 458 -0.12 10.64 -10.92
C GLN A 458 1.33 10.53 -11.41
N ARG A 459 2.20 9.80 -10.68
CA ARG A 459 3.59 9.51 -11.06
C ARG A 459 3.68 8.57 -12.26
N PHE A 460 2.59 7.85 -12.54
CA PHE A 460 2.38 7.08 -13.74
C PHE A 460 1.57 7.87 -14.77
N GLY A 461 1.31 9.17 -14.63
CA GLY A 461 0.53 9.95 -15.60
C GLY A 461 -0.93 9.49 -15.76
N VAL A 462 -1.46 8.74 -14.79
CA VAL A 462 -2.84 8.23 -14.79
C VAL A 462 -3.63 8.95 -13.70
N GLN A 463 -4.85 9.37 -14.04
CA GLN A 463 -5.76 10.05 -13.12
C GLN A 463 -7.09 9.30 -13.03
N PRO A 464 -7.35 8.64 -11.90
CA PRO A 464 -8.67 8.09 -11.61
C PRO A 464 -9.73 9.21 -11.54
N THR A 465 -10.97 8.88 -11.89
CA THR A 465 -12.09 9.81 -11.73
C THR A 465 -12.44 10.01 -10.25
N THR A 466 -13.12 11.09 -9.91
CA THR A 466 -13.62 11.34 -8.55
C THR A 466 -14.41 10.15 -8.00
N GLN A 467 -15.29 9.57 -8.83
CA GLN A 467 -16.07 8.40 -8.47
C GLN A 467 -15.19 7.15 -8.22
N GLU A 468 -14.20 6.90 -9.08
CA GLU A 468 -13.26 5.79 -8.87
C GLU A 468 -12.48 5.96 -7.56
N ARG A 469 -12.06 7.18 -7.22
CA ARG A 469 -11.40 7.46 -5.94
C ARG A 469 -12.35 7.22 -4.76
N LYS A 470 -13.59 7.72 -4.83
CA LYS A 470 -14.62 7.51 -3.79
C LYS A 470 -14.87 6.02 -3.57
N ASP A 471 -15.09 5.25 -4.64
CA ASP A 471 -15.40 3.83 -4.55
C ASP A 471 -14.22 2.98 -4.04
N TYR A 472 -12.99 3.30 -4.44
CA TYR A 472 -11.80 2.59 -3.96
C TYR A 472 -11.52 2.86 -2.48
N ILE A 473 -11.71 4.10 -2.03
CA ILE A 473 -11.58 4.45 -0.61
C ILE A 473 -12.71 3.82 0.22
N ALA A 474 -13.94 3.80 -0.29
CA ALA A 474 -15.05 3.10 0.37
C ALA A 474 -14.80 1.59 0.52
N LEU A 475 -14.25 0.95 -0.51
CA LEU A 475 -13.82 -0.46 -0.44
C LEU A 475 -12.80 -0.68 0.68
N TRP A 476 -11.76 0.14 0.75
CA TRP A 476 -10.74 -0.01 1.79
C TRP A 476 -11.21 0.42 3.18
N ARG A 477 -12.16 1.35 3.29
CA ARG A 477 -12.84 1.65 4.55
C ARG A 477 -13.58 0.42 5.08
N HIS A 478 -14.31 -0.27 4.22
CA HIS A 478 -14.96 -1.54 4.54
C HIS A 478 -13.96 -2.63 4.96
N ILE A 479 -12.83 -2.78 4.24
CA ILE A 479 -11.76 -3.70 4.63
C ILE A 479 -11.14 -3.32 5.98
N GLY A 480 -10.94 -2.02 6.23
CA GLY A 480 -10.38 -1.47 7.46
C GLY A 480 -11.16 -1.88 8.71
N PHE A 481 -12.49 -1.95 8.61
CA PHE A 481 -13.34 -2.44 9.70
C PHE A 481 -13.02 -3.90 10.07
N TYR A 482 -12.96 -4.79 9.07
CA TYR A 482 -12.62 -6.20 9.32
C TYR A 482 -11.17 -6.40 9.76
N MET A 483 -10.29 -5.45 9.47
CA MET A 483 -8.90 -5.42 9.94
C MET A 483 -8.76 -4.89 11.38
N GLY A 484 -9.84 -4.45 12.03
CA GLY A 484 -9.85 -4.03 13.43
C GLY A 484 -9.59 -2.54 13.67
N ILE A 485 -9.71 -1.70 12.65
CA ILE A 485 -9.65 -0.24 12.83
C ILE A 485 -10.97 0.26 13.40
N GLU A 486 -10.88 1.13 14.40
CA GLU A 486 -12.04 1.68 15.09
C GLU A 486 -13.00 2.41 14.13
N PRO A 487 -14.32 2.13 14.17
CA PRO A 487 -15.30 2.78 13.31
C PRO A 487 -15.28 4.31 13.36
N ALA A 488 -14.96 4.88 14.53
CA ALA A 488 -14.85 6.33 14.71
C ALA A 488 -13.69 6.94 13.91
N LEU A 489 -12.58 6.20 13.75
CA LEU A 489 -11.46 6.59 12.90
C LEU A 489 -11.83 6.46 11.42
N LEU A 490 -12.47 5.35 11.02
CA LEU A 490 -12.89 5.13 9.64
C LEU A 490 -13.86 6.22 9.15
N ARG A 491 -14.79 6.65 10.01
CA ARG A 491 -15.74 7.74 9.72
C ARG A 491 -15.10 9.11 9.52
N CYS A 492 -13.91 9.37 10.07
CA CYS A 492 -13.26 10.67 9.90
C CYS A 492 -12.12 10.64 8.87
N ALA A 493 -11.32 9.57 8.85
CA ALA A 493 -10.13 9.44 8.02
C ALA A 493 -10.44 8.92 6.61
N PHE A 494 -11.53 8.19 6.42
CA PHE A 494 -11.89 7.61 5.11
C PHE A 494 -13.30 7.98 4.66
N VAL A 495 -13.89 9.07 5.18
CA VAL A 495 -15.23 9.53 4.77
C VAL A 495 -15.34 9.71 3.25
N ASP A 496 -14.29 10.29 2.66
CA ASP A 496 -14.12 10.49 1.23
C ASP A 496 -12.62 10.35 0.86
N ALA A 497 -12.31 10.50 -0.42
CA ALA A 497 -10.94 10.35 -0.89
C ALA A 497 -10.00 11.48 -0.43
N GLN A 498 -10.52 12.66 -0.14
CA GLN A 498 -9.71 13.78 0.31
C GLN A 498 -9.30 13.60 1.78
N ALA A 499 -10.23 13.17 2.63
CA ALA A 499 -9.93 12.80 4.02
C ALA A 499 -8.88 11.69 4.09
N ALA A 500 -8.97 10.69 3.20
CA ALA A 500 -7.99 9.61 3.13
C ALA A 500 -6.60 10.11 2.71
N ASP A 501 -6.53 11.06 1.78
CA ASP A 501 -5.26 11.71 1.40
C ASP A 501 -4.68 12.53 2.56
N ARG A 502 -5.51 13.27 3.32
CA ARG A 502 -5.06 13.98 4.52
C ARG A 502 -4.56 13.01 5.58
N ALA A 503 -5.28 11.91 5.82
CA ALA A 503 -4.87 10.87 6.76
C ALA A 503 -3.54 10.22 6.36
N LEU A 504 -3.32 9.95 5.06
CA LEU A 504 -2.04 9.46 4.55
C LEU A 504 -0.89 10.42 4.86
N VAL A 505 -1.06 11.71 4.57
CA VAL A 505 -0.01 12.70 4.87
C VAL A 505 0.25 12.79 6.37
N CYS A 506 -0.80 12.93 7.17
CA CYS A 506 -0.66 13.12 8.62
C CYS A 506 0.02 11.91 9.28
N THR A 507 -0.31 10.69 8.84
CA THR A 507 0.35 9.47 9.32
C THR A 507 1.80 9.38 8.87
N ILE A 508 2.15 9.76 7.63
CA ILE A 508 3.56 9.83 7.19
C ILE A 508 4.34 10.83 8.05
N LEU A 509 3.81 12.03 8.26
CA LEU A 509 4.43 13.06 9.10
C LEU A 509 4.74 12.51 10.51
N HIS A 510 3.77 11.85 11.14
CA HIS A 510 3.93 11.39 12.50
C HIS A 510 4.82 10.13 12.62
N LEU A 511 4.65 9.15 11.73
CA LEU A 511 5.44 7.92 11.72
C LEU A 511 6.92 8.16 11.42
N PHE A 512 7.25 9.21 10.68
CA PHE A 512 8.63 9.56 10.31
C PHE A 512 9.19 10.79 11.05
N LYS A 513 8.46 11.42 11.99
CA LYS A 513 8.86 12.63 12.75
C LYS A 513 10.27 12.56 13.32
N GLN A 514 10.64 11.44 13.97
CA GLN A 514 11.96 11.28 14.61
C GLN A 514 13.13 11.32 13.62
N VAL A 515 12.86 11.00 12.36
CA VAL A 515 13.87 10.98 11.29
C VAL A 515 14.17 12.39 10.80
N GLU A 516 13.13 13.18 10.51
CA GLU A 516 13.27 14.55 10.04
C GLU A 516 14.04 15.42 11.04
N ILE A 517 13.76 15.29 12.34
CA ILE A 517 14.48 16.01 13.41
C ILE A 517 15.96 15.62 13.42
N SER A 518 16.26 14.31 13.34
CA SER A 518 17.65 13.82 13.36
C SER A 518 18.46 14.33 12.16
N ALA A 519 17.87 14.41 10.97
CA ALA A 519 18.52 14.96 9.78
C ALA A 519 18.80 16.47 9.91
N SER A 520 17.94 17.22 10.60
CA SER A 520 18.10 18.67 10.79
C SER A 520 19.21 19.03 11.79
N GLN A 521 19.36 18.28 12.88
CA GLN A 521 20.41 18.53 13.89
C GLN A 521 21.83 18.24 13.36
N HIS A 522 21.96 17.33 12.37
CA HIS A 522 23.24 17.02 11.72
C HIS A 522 23.57 17.95 10.54
N GLY A 523 22.69 18.90 10.19
CA GLY A 523 22.91 19.87 9.11
C GLY A 523 24.07 20.86 9.34
N ASN A 524 24.59 20.95 10.57
CA ASN A 524 25.69 21.85 10.95
C ASN A 524 27.00 21.15 11.35
N GLN A 525 27.08 19.81 11.29
CA GLN A 525 28.32 19.08 11.62
C GLN A 525 28.64 18.04 10.56
N THR A 526 29.67 18.31 9.77
CA THR A 526 30.34 17.32 8.92
C THR A 526 31.03 16.28 9.80
N GLY A 527 30.37 15.16 10.07
CA GLY A 527 31.01 14.02 10.72
C GLY A 527 30.03 13.12 11.48
N ALA A 528 30.16 11.81 11.28
CA ALA A 528 29.34 10.72 11.84
C ALA A 528 27.85 10.68 11.41
N ALA A 529 27.60 10.12 10.22
CA ALA A 529 26.29 9.55 9.92
C ALA A 529 25.95 8.50 10.99
N GLN A 530 24.84 8.66 11.73
CA GLN A 530 24.33 7.60 12.59
C GLN A 530 24.25 6.28 11.79
N PRO A 531 24.46 5.11 12.41
CA PRO A 531 24.41 3.84 11.70
C PRO A 531 23.04 3.73 11.01
N ARG A 532 23.05 3.80 9.67
CA ARG A 532 21.88 3.63 8.80
C ARG A 532 21.17 2.36 9.27
N ARG A 533 20.06 2.53 10.02
CA ARG A 533 19.34 1.38 10.61
C ARG A 533 18.92 0.46 9.48
N GLN A 534 18.96 -0.85 9.71
CA GLN A 534 18.56 -1.85 8.72
C GLN A 534 17.04 -1.77 8.52
N THR A 535 16.58 -0.88 7.64
CA THR A 535 15.19 -0.82 7.20
C THR A 535 14.91 -2.00 6.26
N PRO A 536 13.65 -2.48 6.18
CA PRO A 536 13.29 -3.57 5.28
C PRO A 536 13.35 -3.16 3.80
N THR A 537 13.48 -1.87 3.47
CA THR A 537 13.46 -1.34 2.09
C THR A 537 14.43 -2.07 1.17
N ILE A 538 15.74 -2.03 1.46
CA ILE A 538 16.74 -2.67 0.59
C ILE A 538 16.57 -4.19 0.53
N PRO A 539 16.39 -4.91 1.66
CA PRO A 539 16.08 -6.33 1.63
C PRO A 539 14.87 -6.71 0.78
N VAL A 540 13.79 -5.93 0.86
CA VAL A 540 12.57 -6.13 0.05
C VAL A 540 12.89 -5.96 -1.44
N LEU A 541 13.60 -4.89 -1.83
CA LEU A 541 13.94 -4.65 -3.24
C LEU A 541 14.89 -5.73 -3.79
N ILE A 542 15.86 -6.20 -3.00
CA ILE A 542 16.74 -7.33 -3.36
C ILE A 542 15.91 -8.61 -3.52
N ALA A 543 14.97 -8.86 -2.61
CA ALA A 543 14.12 -10.05 -2.66
C ALA A 543 13.22 -10.08 -3.90
N CYS A 544 12.84 -8.94 -4.48
CA CYS A 544 12.04 -8.88 -5.71
C CYS A 544 12.85 -8.96 -7.00
N ALA A 545 14.10 -8.51 -6.96
CA ALA A 545 14.93 -8.36 -8.15
C ALA A 545 15.19 -9.69 -8.87
N ASP A 546 15.30 -9.60 -10.20
CA ASP A 546 15.72 -10.69 -11.09
C ASP A 546 14.83 -11.95 -10.99
N ARG A 547 13.54 -11.77 -10.67
CA ARG A 547 12.53 -12.84 -10.59
C ARG A 547 11.54 -12.85 -11.76
N PRO A 548 10.98 -14.02 -12.11
CA PRO A 548 9.92 -14.11 -13.11
C PRO A 548 8.67 -13.30 -12.68
N PRO A 549 7.84 -12.85 -13.64
CA PRO A 549 7.97 -13.12 -15.08
C PRO A 549 8.84 -12.10 -15.84
N PHE A 550 9.17 -10.96 -15.22
CA PHE A 550 9.80 -9.82 -15.92
C PHE A 550 11.32 -9.74 -15.74
N TYR A 551 11.89 -10.41 -14.72
CA TYR A 551 13.31 -10.35 -14.38
C TYR A 551 13.81 -8.90 -14.21
N THR A 552 13.00 -8.07 -13.56
CA THR A 552 13.31 -6.67 -13.32
C THR A 552 14.56 -6.56 -12.45
N PRO A 553 15.62 -5.87 -12.91
CA PRO A 553 16.87 -5.79 -12.16
C PRO A 553 16.74 -4.91 -10.92
N LEU A 554 17.59 -5.13 -9.91
CA LEU A 554 17.60 -4.32 -8.68
C LEU A 554 17.70 -2.81 -8.96
N SER A 555 18.51 -2.40 -9.94
CA SER A 555 18.64 -0.99 -10.33
C SER A 555 17.31 -0.37 -10.81
N ALA A 556 16.41 -1.17 -11.40
CA ALA A 556 15.08 -0.71 -11.77
C ALA A 556 14.15 -0.61 -10.55
N HIS A 557 14.19 -1.59 -9.64
CA HIS A 557 13.44 -1.52 -8.39
C HIS A 557 13.83 -0.28 -7.56
N VAL A 558 15.13 0.01 -7.44
CA VAL A 558 15.64 1.21 -6.76
C VAL A 558 15.15 2.49 -7.47
N ALA A 559 15.26 2.57 -8.80
CA ALA A 559 14.80 3.73 -9.55
C ALA A 559 13.30 4.00 -9.38
N ILE A 560 12.48 2.94 -9.44
CA ILE A 560 11.03 3.03 -9.23
C ILE A 560 10.72 3.51 -7.80
N ALA A 561 11.33 2.90 -6.78
CA ALA A 561 11.12 3.30 -5.38
C ALA A 561 11.51 4.76 -5.17
N ARG A 562 12.69 5.17 -5.65
CA ARG A 562 13.19 6.54 -5.52
C ARG A 562 12.26 7.56 -6.18
N ARG A 563 11.66 7.21 -7.33
CA ARG A 563 10.68 8.07 -8.03
C ARG A 563 9.36 8.23 -7.30
N LEU A 564 8.88 7.19 -6.61
CA LEU A 564 7.61 7.24 -5.89
C LEU A 564 7.77 7.91 -4.52
N LEU A 565 8.89 7.66 -3.84
CA LEU A 565 9.14 8.16 -2.48
C LEU A 565 9.51 9.64 -2.45
N GLY A 566 10.15 10.15 -3.51
CA GLY A 566 10.77 11.48 -3.49
C GLY A 566 12.21 11.41 -3.02
N LYS A 567 12.96 12.49 -3.25
CA LYS A 567 14.41 12.54 -3.03
C LYS A 567 14.74 12.40 -1.55
N SER A 568 14.13 13.20 -0.68
CA SER A 568 14.41 13.26 0.76
C SER A 568 14.15 11.92 1.44
N MET A 569 13.01 11.29 1.17
CA MET A 569 12.70 9.97 1.71
C MET A 569 13.62 8.88 1.13
N ALA A 570 13.91 8.93 -0.17
CA ALA A 570 14.81 7.95 -0.79
C ALA A 570 16.27 8.07 -0.31
N ASP A 571 16.75 9.30 -0.06
CA ASP A 571 18.07 9.56 0.51
C ASP A 571 18.15 9.05 1.94
N PHE A 572 17.10 9.27 2.75
CA PHE A 572 16.98 8.70 4.09
C PHE A 572 17.06 7.17 4.06
N LEU A 573 16.38 6.53 3.10
CA LEU A 573 16.40 5.09 2.90
C LEU A 573 17.65 4.56 2.18
N ALA A 574 18.64 5.43 1.93
CA ALA A 574 19.90 5.11 1.27
C ALA A 574 19.72 4.48 -0.12
N LEU A 575 18.68 4.87 -0.85
CA LEU A 575 18.45 4.45 -2.23
C LEU A 575 19.38 5.24 -3.17
N PRO A 576 20.30 4.62 -3.93
CA PRO A 576 21.15 5.37 -4.85
C PRO A 576 20.38 6.12 -5.92
N ALA A 577 20.96 7.22 -6.40
CA ALA A 577 20.53 7.86 -7.63
C ALA A 577 20.71 6.91 -8.82
N SER A 578 19.76 6.94 -9.75
CA SER A 578 19.80 6.10 -10.95
C SER A 578 20.65 6.76 -12.05
N SER A 579 21.21 5.94 -12.95
CA SER A 579 21.82 6.45 -14.16
C SER A 579 20.77 7.01 -15.13
N ALA A 580 21.17 7.96 -15.99
CA ALA A 580 20.23 8.58 -16.93
C ALA A 580 19.54 7.56 -17.87
N ARG A 581 20.29 6.53 -18.31
CA ARG A 581 19.73 5.42 -19.08
C ARG A 581 18.66 4.65 -18.29
N ARG A 582 18.85 4.46 -16.98
CA ARG A 582 17.88 3.77 -16.13
C ARG A 582 16.61 4.60 -15.97
N GLU A 583 16.72 5.92 -15.84
CA GLU A 583 15.55 6.81 -15.77
C GLU A 583 14.70 6.73 -17.05
N VAL A 584 15.34 6.78 -18.23
CA VAL A 584 14.63 6.59 -19.52
C VAL A 584 13.90 5.24 -19.59
N LEU A 585 14.56 4.15 -19.17
CA LEU A 585 13.93 2.82 -19.18
C LEU A 585 12.75 2.72 -18.21
N THR A 586 12.85 3.38 -17.05
CA THR A 586 11.77 3.44 -16.06
C THR A 586 10.58 4.24 -16.60
N ASP A 587 10.84 5.33 -17.33
CA ASP A 587 9.80 6.09 -18.05
C ASP A 587 9.09 5.24 -19.10
N LEU A 588 9.84 4.53 -19.93
CA LEU A 588 9.27 3.62 -20.94
C LEU A 588 8.41 2.52 -20.29
N ALA A 589 8.84 1.98 -19.15
CA ALA A 589 8.06 1.01 -18.40
C ALA A 589 6.73 1.60 -17.89
N PHE A 590 6.75 2.84 -17.38
CA PHE A 590 5.54 3.52 -16.90
C PHE A 590 4.58 3.82 -18.06
N VAL A 591 5.09 4.28 -19.20
CA VAL A 591 4.30 4.46 -20.43
C VAL A 591 3.70 3.12 -20.88
N GLY A 592 4.47 2.03 -20.83
CA GLY A 592 3.96 0.69 -21.13
C GLY A 592 2.79 0.27 -20.23
N MET A 593 2.79 0.68 -18.96
CA MET A 593 1.66 0.46 -18.04
C MET A 593 0.47 1.40 -18.30
N GLN A 594 0.72 2.63 -18.75
CA GLN A 594 -0.32 3.60 -19.12
C GLN A 594 -1.12 3.19 -20.35
N VAL A 595 -0.44 2.65 -21.37
CA VAL A 595 -1.05 2.40 -22.69
C VAL A 595 -2.33 1.55 -22.62
N PRO A 596 -2.37 0.38 -21.93
CA PRO A 596 -3.60 -0.41 -21.80
C PRO A 596 -4.73 0.28 -21.04
N ILE A 597 -4.40 1.23 -20.16
CA ILE A 597 -5.38 2.00 -19.37
C ILE A 597 -6.02 3.05 -20.26
N LEU A 598 -5.20 3.87 -20.94
CA LEU A 598 -5.67 4.92 -21.84
C LEU A 598 -6.42 4.32 -23.03
N PHE A 599 -5.93 3.22 -23.59
CA PHE A 599 -6.61 2.51 -24.67
C PHE A 599 -8.00 2.05 -24.21
N GLY A 600 -8.12 1.38 -23.07
CA GLY A 600 -9.43 0.95 -22.54
C GLY A 600 -10.41 2.11 -22.28
N ARG A 601 -9.90 3.28 -21.89
CA ARG A 601 -10.71 4.48 -21.64
C ARG A 601 -11.25 5.09 -22.95
N PHE A 602 -10.39 5.27 -23.95
CA PHE A 602 -10.71 6.01 -25.17
C PHE A 602 -11.17 5.13 -26.34
N TYR A 603 -10.82 3.85 -26.36
CA TYR A 603 -11.19 2.95 -27.44
C TYR A 603 -12.73 2.83 -27.53
N PRO A 604 -13.34 3.03 -28.72
CA PRO A 604 -14.79 3.06 -28.87
C PRO A 604 -15.48 1.75 -28.45
N ARG A 605 -14.82 0.61 -28.68
CA ARG A 605 -15.35 -0.72 -28.35
C ARG A 605 -15.25 -0.98 -26.84
N LYS A 606 -16.28 -0.57 -26.08
CA LYS A 606 -16.34 -0.73 -24.61
C LYS A 606 -16.25 -2.18 -24.12
N SER A 607 -16.61 -3.16 -24.98
CA SER A 607 -16.42 -4.58 -24.65
C SER A 607 -14.94 -4.96 -24.48
N TRP A 608 -14.01 -4.21 -25.06
CA TRP A 608 -12.57 -4.45 -24.91
C TRP A 608 -12.12 -4.24 -23.45
N GLU A 609 -12.49 -3.10 -22.84
CA GLU A 609 -12.17 -2.80 -21.44
C GLU A 609 -12.85 -3.78 -20.49
N LYS A 610 -14.14 -4.08 -20.74
CA LYS A 610 -14.87 -5.09 -19.98
C LYS A 610 -14.15 -6.44 -20.03
N ARG A 611 -13.74 -6.89 -21.22
CA ARG A 611 -13.03 -8.17 -21.38
C ARG A 611 -11.64 -8.15 -20.74
N LYS A 612 -10.91 -7.01 -20.81
CA LYS A 612 -9.63 -6.85 -20.10
C LYS A 612 -9.81 -7.07 -18.60
N LEU A 613 -10.83 -6.45 -18.00
CA LEU A 613 -11.13 -6.58 -16.56
C LEU A 613 -11.55 -8.01 -16.18
N GLU A 614 -12.31 -8.71 -17.03
CA GLU A 614 -12.67 -10.12 -16.82
C GLU A 614 -11.46 -11.06 -16.88
N LEU A 615 -10.51 -10.81 -17.78
CA LEU A 615 -9.33 -11.65 -17.96
C LEU A 615 -8.24 -11.39 -16.92
N VAL A 616 -7.99 -10.12 -16.57
CA VAL A 616 -6.90 -9.76 -15.65
C VAL A 616 -7.09 -10.33 -14.25
N ARG A 617 -8.35 -10.46 -13.79
CA ARG A 617 -8.71 -11.00 -12.47
C ARG A 617 -8.12 -12.40 -12.23
N PRO A 618 -8.55 -13.45 -12.95
CA PRO A 618 -8.02 -14.80 -12.77
C PRO A 618 -6.56 -14.93 -13.20
N LEU A 619 -6.09 -14.17 -14.20
CA LEU A 619 -4.69 -14.22 -14.63
C LEU A 619 -3.72 -13.70 -13.57
N LEU A 620 -4.07 -12.59 -12.90
CA LEU A 620 -3.25 -12.04 -11.83
C LEU A 620 -3.25 -12.97 -10.60
N ARG A 621 -4.40 -13.53 -10.25
CA ARG A 621 -4.51 -14.57 -9.22
C ARG A 621 -3.61 -15.77 -9.54
N ARG A 622 -3.68 -16.28 -10.77
CA ARG A 622 -2.87 -17.41 -11.22
C ARG A 622 -1.37 -17.09 -11.13
N LEU A 623 -0.96 -15.88 -11.51
CA LEU A 623 0.43 -15.44 -11.42
C LEU A 623 0.95 -15.47 -9.97
N VAL A 624 0.17 -14.97 -9.01
CA VAL A 624 0.54 -14.97 -7.59
C VAL A 624 0.60 -16.40 -7.04
N VAL A 625 -0.41 -17.23 -7.33
CA VAL A 625 -0.45 -18.65 -6.92
C VAL A 625 0.73 -19.43 -7.50
N TYR A 626 1.06 -19.21 -8.78
CA TYR A 626 2.23 -19.81 -9.41
C TYR A 626 3.52 -19.37 -8.71
N SER A 627 3.65 -18.08 -8.41
CA SER A 627 4.82 -17.51 -7.74
C SER A 627 5.00 -18.01 -6.30
N LEU A 628 3.91 -18.45 -5.66
CA LEU A 628 3.89 -19.16 -4.37
C LEU A 628 4.13 -20.67 -4.49
N GLY A 629 4.39 -21.20 -5.68
CA GLY A 629 4.61 -22.63 -5.89
C GLY A 629 3.31 -23.45 -5.96
N ASN A 630 2.27 -22.89 -6.61
CA ASN A 630 0.90 -23.44 -6.69
C ASN A 630 0.22 -23.61 -5.33
N LYS A 631 0.50 -22.68 -4.44
CA LYS A 631 0.01 -22.68 -3.06
C LYS A 631 -0.68 -21.38 -2.72
N ARG A 632 -1.57 -21.43 -1.73
CA ARG A 632 -2.16 -20.27 -1.06
C ARG A 632 -1.89 -20.32 0.44
N THR A 633 -1.66 -19.15 1.03
CA THR A 633 -1.60 -19.02 2.50
C THR A 633 -3.02 -19.00 3.09
N ARG A 634 -3.14 -19.57 4.30
CA ARG A 634 -4.35 -19.46 5.14
C ARG A 634 -4.29 -18.31 6.13
N PHE A 635 -3.14 -17.62 6.24
CA PHE A 635 -2.89 -16.60 7.26
C PHE A 635 -3.02 -17.11 8.70
N GLU A 636 -2.69 -18.39 8.92
CA GLU A 636 -2.68 -19.02 10.25
C GLU A 636 -1.28 -18.97 10.89
N MET A 637 -1.23 -18.92 12.23
CA MET A 637 0.03 -19.09 12.95
C MET A 637 0.49 -20.56 12.94
N PRO A 638 1.81 -20.83 12.94
CA PRO A 638 2.32 -22.19 13.03
C PRO A 638 1.89 -22.88 14.34
N SER A 639 1.57 -24.17 14.28
CA SER A 639 1.16 -24.98 15.43
C SER A 639 2.33 -25.22 16.39
N SER A 640 2.06 -25.13 17.71
CA SER A 640 3.07 -25.27 18.76
C SER A 640 3.78 -26.64 18.77
N LEU A 641 3.09 -27.71 18.36
CA LEU A 641 3.61 -29.08 18.34
C LEU A 641 4.78 -29.29 17.34
N LEU A 642 4.85 -28.49 16.27
CA LEU A 642 5.96 -28.55 15.31
C LEU A 642 7.16 -27.69 15.75
N ALA A 643 6.92 -26.66 16.57
CA ALA A 643 7.98 -25.81 17.12
C ALA A 643 8.79 -26.50 18.22
N GLU A 644 8.20 -27.47 18.93
CA GLU A 644 8.89 -28.24 19.98
C GLU A 644 9.72 -29.41 19.43
N SER A 645 9.33 -30.01 18.30
CA SER A 645 10.01 -31.17 17.71
C SER A 645 11.31 -30.84 16.95
N GLN A 646 11.65 -29.56 16.77
CA GLN A 646 12.89 -29.12 16.10
C GLN A 646 13.95 -28.49 17.03
N LYS A 647 13.78 -28.54 18.37
CA LYS A 647 14.79 -28.00 19.29
C LYS A 647 16.03 -28.92 19.41
N LYS A 648 17.09 -28.61 18.67
CA LYS A 648 18.47 -28.80 19.18
C LYS A 648 18.73 -27.75 20.27
N PRO A 649 19.50 -28.04 21.33
CA PRO A 649 19.78 -27.09 22.41
C PRO A 649 20.79 -26.04 21.89
N ILE A 650 20.28 -25.02 21.23
CA ILE A 650 21.04 -23.85 20.78
C ILE A 650 20.16 -22.63 21.08
N VAL A 651 20.72 -21.68 21.84
CA VAL A 651 20.28 -20.29 22.10
C VAL A 651 18.86 -19.95 21.61
N GLU A 652 17.93 -19.72 22.53
CA GLU A 652 16.55 -19.32 22.25
C GLU A 652 16.46 -18.33 21.08
N THR A 653 15.73 -18.71 20.04
CA THR A 653 15.50 -17.85 18.88
C THR A 653 14.77 -16.59 19.33
N VAL A 654 15.43 -15.44 19.16
CA VAL A 654 14.96 -14.10 19.56
C VAL A 654 13.66 -13.67 18.85
N ASN A 655 13.21 -14.38 17.81
CA ASN A 655 12.13 -13.93 16.93
C ASN A 655 10.87 -14.79 17.03
N ILE A 656 9.72 -14.14 16.86
CA ILE A 656 8.42 -14.77 16.76
C ILE A 656 8.21 -15.31 15.34
N GLU A 657 8.16 -16.64 15.18
CA GLU A 657 7.82 -17.24 13.90
C GLU A 657 6.35 -16.97 13.54
N THR A 658 6.15 -16.36 12.37
CA THR A 658 4.86 -15.96 11.79
C THR A 658 4.59 -16.70 10.47
N GLN A 659 5.41 -17.70 10.14
CA GLN A 659 5.27 -18.46 8.90
C GLN A 659 4.25 -19.59 9.09
N SER A 660 3.16 -19.52 8.33
CA SER A 660 2.24 -20.65 8.23
C SER A 660 2.89 -21.75 7.39
N HIS A 661 3.15 -22.91 7.97
CA HIS A 661 3.51 -24.11 7.20
C HIS A 661 2.27 -24.74 6.50
N ALA A 662 1.07 -24.27 6.86
CA ALA A 662 -0.21 -24.73 6.34
C ALA A 662 -0.60 -23.97 5.05
N HIS A 663 0.09 -24.28 3.97
CA HIS A 663 -0.31 -23.83 2.64
C HIS A 663 -1.35 -24.78 2.02
N ILE A 664 -2.36 -24.21 1.35
CA ILE A 664 -3.32 -24.99 0.56
C ILE A 664 -2.76 -25.15 -0.85
N ASP A 665 -2.63 -26.40 -1.31
CA ASP A 665 -2.33 -26.67 -2.71
C ASP A 665 -3.52 -26.25 -3.59
N VAL A 666 -3.22 -25.46 -4.61
CA VAL A 666 -4.21 -25.03 -5.60
C VAL A 666 -4.04 -25.87 -6.84
N ALA A 667 -5.07 -26.66 -7.15
CA ALA A 667 -5.10 -27.47 -8.36
C ALA A 667 -4.93 -26.60 -9.61
N GLU A 668 -4.06 -27.05 -10.51
CA GLU A 668 -3.79 -26.33 -11.75
C GLU A 668 -4.71 -26.82 -12.88
N ASP A 669 -5.66 -25.98 -13.29
CA ASP A 669 -6.37 -26.17 -14.56
C ASP A 669 -5.54 -25.58 -15.71
N LYS A 670 -4.66 -26.40 -16.28
CA LYS A 670 -3.77 -25.99 -17.37
C LYS A 670 -4.54 -25.53 -18.61
N GLU A 671 -5.64 -26.19 -18.95
CA GLU A 671 -6.40 -25.89 -20.16
C GLU A 671 -7.10 -24.53 -20.04
N HIS A 672 -7.75 -24.28 -18.90
CA HIS A 672 -8.39 -23.00 -18.61
C HIS A 672 -7.36 -21.87 -18.58
N ASN A 673 -6.22 -22.07 -17.91
CA ASN A 673 -5.15 -21.06 -17.85
C ASN A 673 -4.58 -20.73 -19.23
N LEU A 674 -4.35 -21.73 -20.08
CA LEU A 674 -3.88 -21.53 -21.46
C LEU A 674 -4.92 -20.81 -22.33
N ARG A 675 -6.21 -21.07 -22.10
CA ARG A 675 -7.32 -20.37 -22.77
C ARG A 675 -7.32 -18.88 -22.39
N LEU A 676 -7.32 -18.56 -21.09
CA LEU A 676 -7.26 -17.17 -20.60
C LEU A 676 -6.02 -16.43 -21.14
N ALA A 677 -4.86 -17.09 -21.13
CA ALA A 677 -3.62 -16.50 -21.63
C ALA A 677 -3.65 -16.24 -23.15
N ARG A 678 -4.28 -17.13 -23.94
CA ARG A 678 -4.48 -16.92 -25.38
C ARG A 678 -5.39 -15.72 -25.65
N GLU A 679 -6.50 -15.64 -24.93
CA GLU A 679 -7.45 -14.54 -25.08
C GLU A 679 -6.85 -13.20 -24.67
N TRP A 680 -6.07 -13.16 -23.58
CA TRP A 680 -5.33 -11.97 -23.18
C TRP A 680 -4.35 -11.50 -24.26
N ARG A 681 -3.60 -12.43 -24.86
CA ARG A 681 -2.68 -12.11 -25.96
C ARG A 681 -3.43 -11.56 -27.17
N TRP A 682 -4.59 -12.11 -27.51
CA TRP A 682 -5.40 -11.62 -28.62
C TRP A 682 -5.93 -10.20 -28.35
N LEU A 683 -6.43 -9.97 -27.13
CA LEU A 683 -6.89 -8.65 -26.69
C LEU A 683 -5.79 -7.59 -26.75
N MET A 684 -4.57 -7.93 -26.33
CA MET A 684 -3.41 -7.04 -26.41
C MET A 684 -2.93 -6.83 -27.85
N ARG A 685 -3.03 -7.84 -28.72
CA ARG A 685 -2.73 -7.70 -30.16
C ARG A 685 -3.72 -6.78 -30.86
N GLU A 686 -5.01 -6.84 -30.53
CA GLU A 686 -6.01 -5.89 -31.04
C GLU A 686 -5.60 -4.46 -30.71
N MET A 687 -5.24 -4.18 -29.46
CA MET A 687 -4.76 -2.86 -29.05
C MET A 687 -3.53 -2.41 -29.85
N LEU A 688 -2.51 -3.27 -29.96
CA LEU A 688 -1.28 -2.92 -30.68
C LEU A 688 -1.53 -2.70 -32.17
N ALA A 689 -2.39 -3.50 -32.80
CA ALA A 689 -2.77 -3.33 -34.20
C ALA A 689 -3.50 -1.99 -34.44
N VAL A 690 -4.45 -1.65 -33.58
CA VAL A 690 -5.20 -0.37 -33.67
C VAL A 690 -4.26 0.82 -33.49
N LEU A 691 -3.38 0.78 -32.47
CA LEU A 691 -2.41 1.85 -32.23
C LEU A 691 -1.43 2.00 -33.41
N TRP A 692 -0.97 0.89 -34.00
CA TRP A 692 -0.09 0.91 -35.15
C TRP A 692 -0.78 1.48 -36.40
N LEU A 693 -2.03 1.09 -36.67
CA LEU A 693 -2.82 1.64 -37.78
C LEU A 693 -3.06 3.15 -37.60
N ALA A 694 -3.40 3.59 -36.40
CA ALA A 694 -3.59 5.01 -36.09
C ALA A 694 -2.30 5.81 -36.28
N ALA A 695 -1.17 5.31 -35.78
CA ALA A 695 0.14 5.94 -35.96
C ALA A 695 0.54 6.01 -37.44
N SER A 696 0.32 4.93 -38.19
CA SER A 696 0.61 4.87 -39.63
C SER A 696 -0.22 5.87 -40.42
N LEU A 697 -1.51 6.02 -40.08
CA LEU A 697 -2.39 7.01 -40.71
C LEU A 697 -1.91 8.45 -40.46
N ILE A 698 -1.52 8.77 -39.22
CA ILE A 698 -0.98 10.10 -38.87
C ILE A 698 0.28 10.40 -39.67
N LEU A 699 1.19 9.42 -39.82
CA LEU A 699 2.42 9.57 -40.60
C LEU A 699 2.12 9.78 -42.09
N ILE A 700 1.17 9.03 -42.66
CA ILE A 700 0.76 9.18 -44.06
C ILE A 700 0.14 10.56 -44.31
N VAL A 701 -0.77 11.01 -43.45
CA VAL A 701 -1.41 12.34 -43.56
C VAL A 701 -0.38 13.45 -43.38
N GLY A 702 0.54 13.31 -42.41
CA GLY A 702 1.62 14.26 -42.18
C GLY A 702 2.57 14.36 -43.38
N ALA A 703 2.97 13.22 -43.95
CA ALA A 703 3.80 13.19 -45.16
C ALA A 703 3.07 13.84 -46.35
N PHE A 704 1.79 13.55 -46.53
CA PHE A 704 0.97 14.19 -47.57
C PHE A 704 0.90 15.71 -47.38
N ALA A 705 0.69 16.21 -46.16
CA ALA A 705 0.67 17.63 -45.86
C ALA A 705 2.02 18.32 -46.14
N VAL A 706 3.14 17.68 -45.77
CA VAL A 706 4.49 18.19 -46.07
C VAL A 706 4.73 18.21 -47.58
N LEU A 707 4.33 17.17 -48.32
CA LEU A 707 4.47 17.14 -49.78
C LEU A 707 3.65 18.25 -50.45
N GLN A 708 2.42 18.49 -49.99
CA GLN A 708 1.58 19.60 -50.48
C GLN A 708 2.19 20.96 -50.16
N LEU A 709 2.73 21.15 -48.95
CA LEU A 709 3.42 22.39 -48.56
C LEU A 709 4.67 22.63 -49.41
N CYS A 710 5.47 21.59 -49.66
CA CYS A 710 6.64 21.66 -50.53
C CYS A 710 6.25 21.97 -51.98
N ALA A 711 5.16 21.38 -52.50
CA ALA A 711 4.67 21.70 -53.84
C ALA A 711 4.18 23.15 -53.96
N TYR A 712 3.50 23.66 -52.93
CA TYR A 712 3.05 25.05 -52.86
C TYR A 712 4.23 26.03 -52.78
N LEU A 713 5.24 25.75 -51.94
CA LEU A 713 6.47 26.55 -51.81
C LEU A 713 7.42 26.43 -53.01
N HIS A 714 7.20 25.49 -53.93
CA HIS A 714 7.97 25.39 -55.17
C HIS A 714 7.30 26.12 -56.34
N PHE A 715 5.99 26.41 -56.21
CA PHE A 715 5.20 27.18 -57.16
C PHE A 715 5.26 28.70 -56.92
N TYR A 716 5.65 29.13 -55.71
CA TYR A 716 6.02 30.49 -55.34
C TYR A 716 7.53 30.59 -55.20
#